data_AF-A0A960ZV43-F1
#
_entry.id   AF-A0A960ZV43-F1
#
_cell.length_a   1.000
_cell.length_b   1.000
_cell.length_c   1.000
_cell.angle_alpha   90.00
_cell.angle_beta   90.00
_cell.angle_gamma   90.00
#
_symmetry.space_group_name_H-M   'P 1'
#
loop_
_entity.id
_entity.type
_entity.pdbx_description
1 polymer ?
#
loop_
_entity_poly.entity_id
_entity_poly.type
_entity_poly.pdbx_seq_one_letter_code
_entity_poly.pdbx_strand_id
1 'polypeptide(L)'
;MTGDALGTPAVTVTNNYNGTGRQLVKFSFTGEQPPTWSDYNGQSLDWVAFMTFKTRVKAGAAVGAYSVQYALIDHGNSIVNDGRNGKFITDTNDLDGDSNLAEQLMSSNAAGFSISTSTAIDSVLWVKGELDGDFNRYPDAGFSTPGGSMQYKLIVSNPGNVPLTGIRVMDILPAVGDVGVILHSQARESNFGLSLTTPVSAPVGVTVKYSTSSNPVRSDLDTTLSSPSGAQAGTFSTTAPVPLSNTKSLLFDFGATVLNPGESKEIVWSMTVPAGAAAGEVAWNSFGHRSEVASSGVALPPSEPVKVGMAVPFTVGSFVWNDLDNDGVQDPGEPGIEGATLQIFKSDGSPALDVLGGAVAQVTSNASGIYAFSALADGDYFVRITPPAGYVPTSNQVPDPDDDVDTDSNIDLSRSPPTGSYETGIFTFAGNTEPTGESGIGGTQDDVDDNNGNMTVDFGFYIVPDDFGDFSGFADASSTVSSSVKLGVAATDAESAPVKNSSATGDDTNGTDDEDGVSFGALVQGQTGAVTVTRSNSSASAVYLSAWIDFNNNGSLSDSGEQIISNVSLSPGTSGTAIYTFAVPTNAVAGGVGARFRISSISNPAPTGAAGVGEVEDHIAAIAPSLSIGNLVWNDVNNNGVKDVG
;
A
#
# COMPACT_ATOMS: atom_id res chain seq x y z
N MET A 1 -11.81 -36.92 14.28
CA MET A 1 -13.17 -36.39 14.05
C MET A 1 -12.99 -35.00 13.46
N THR A 2 -13.31 -34.83 12.19
CA THR A 2 -13.37 -33.52 11.53
C THR A 2 -14.81 -33.05 11.64
N GLY A 3 -15.11 -32.28 12.68
CA GLY A 3 -16.39 -31.58 12.80
C GLY A 3 -16.24 -30.18 12.20
N ASP A 4 -17.28 -29.71 11.50
CA ASP A 4 -17.38 -28.32 11.07
C ASP A 4 -17.28 -27.38 12.29
N ALA A 5 -16.57 -26.26 12.12
CA ALA A 5 -16.43 -25.27 13.17
C ALA A 5 -17.78 -24.57 13.41
N LEU A 6 -18.19 -24.43 14.68
CA LEU A 6 -19.26 -23.49 15.02
C LEU A 6 -18.86 -22.09 14.52
N GLY A 7 -19.82 -21.36 13.94
CA GLY A 7 -19.64 -19.95 13.60
C GLY A 7 -19.15 -19.10 14.79
N THR A 8 -18.57 -17.94 14.49
CA THR A 8 -18.08 -17.01 15.53
C THR A 8 -19.27 -16.49 16.35
N PRO A 9 -19.28 -16.64 17.69
CA PRO A 9 -20.41 -16.17 18.50
C PRO A 9 -20.45 -14.64 18.60
N ALA A 10 -21.66 -14.10 18.72
CA ALA A 10 -21.84 -12.75 19.22
C ALA A 10 -21.52 -12.70 20.72
N VAL A 11 -20.65 -11.79 21.14
CA VAL A 11 -20.23 -11.66 22.55
C VAL A 11 -20.78 -10.37 23.14
N THR A 12 -21.46 -10.49 24.28
CA THR A 12 -21.90 -9.34 25.09
C THR A 12 -21.30 -9.43 26.49
N VAL A 13 -20.88 -8.28 27.02
CA VAL A 13 -20.23 -8.18 28.34
C VAL A 13 -20.99 -7.17 29.19
N THR A 14 -21.54 -7.62 30.32
CA THR A 14 -22.26 -6.78 31.27
C THR A 14 -21.50 -6.71 32.59
N ASN A 15 -20.99 -5.52 32.91
CA ASN A 15 -20.26 -5.27 34.15
C ASN A 15 -21.22 -5.19 35.34
N ASN A 16 -20.78 -5.70 36.50
CA ASN A 16 -21.56 -5.69 37.74
C ASN A 16 -23.00 -6.20 37.53
N TYR A 17 -23.11 -7.32 36.82
CA TYR A 17 -24.40 -7.87 36.39
C TYR A 17 -25.30 -8.10 37.60
N ASN A 18 -26.50 -7.51 37.58
CA ASN A 18 -27.47 -7.49 38.68
C ASN A 18 -26.90 -7.14 40.06
N GLY A 19 -25.87 -6.27 40.10
CA GLY A 19 -25.26 -5.81 41.36
C GLY A 19 -24.41 -6.86 42.06
N THR A 20 -24.11 -7.99 41.41
CA THR A 20 -23.37 -9.11 42.01
C THR A 20 -21.88 -8.85 42.21
N GLY A 21 -21.35 -7.75 41.67
CA GLY A 21 -19.92 -7.48 41.57
C GLY A 21 -19.21 -8.31 40.49
N ARG A 22 -19.93 -9.18 39.77
CA ARG A 22 -19.38 -10.06 38.73
C ARG A 22 -19.69 -9.52 37.33
N GLN A 23 -18.84 -9.90 36.37
CA GLN A 23 -19.06 -9.60 34.96
C GLN A 23 -19.77 -10.80 34.32
N LEU A 24 -20.91 -10.56 33.65
CA LEU A 24 -21.55 -11.56 32.80
C LEU A 24 -20.97 -11.45 31.40
N VAL A 25 -20.45 -12.56 30.87
CA VAL A 25 -19.98 -12.67 29.48
C VAL A 25 -20.89 -13.68 28.78
N LYS A 26 -21.74 -13.20 27.87
CA LYS A 26 -22.71 -14.02 27.14
C LYS A 26 -22.22 -14.21 25.71
N PHE A 27 -22.02 -15.47 25.34
CA PHE A 27 -21.68 -15.91 23.98
C PHE A 27 -22.96 -16.44 23.32
N SER A 28 -23.36 -15.86 22.19
CA SER A 28 -24.61 -16.20 21.49
C SER A 28 -24.30 -16.75 20.11
N PHE A 29 -24.88 -17.90 19.78
CA PHE A 29 -24.74 -18.55 18.47
C PHE A 29 -26.12 -18.55 17.79
N THR A 30 -26.24 -17.95 16.61
CA THR A 30 -27.52 -17.81 15.89
C THR A 30 -27.52 -18.65 14.62
N GLY A 31 -28.58 -19.45 14.42
CA GLY A 31 -28.79 -20.20 13.16
C GLY A 31 -27.94 -21.46 12.98
N GLU A 32 -27.06 -21.76 13.93
CA GLU A 32 -26.23 -22.97 13.93
C GLU A 32 -27.06 -24.14 14.48
N GLN A 33 -27.50 -25.04 13.61
CA GLN A 33 -27.97 -26.36 14.03
C GLN A 33 -26.77 -27.32 14.01
N PRO A 34 -26.67 -28.19 14.99
CA PRO A 34 -25.60 -29.17 15.02
C PRO A 34 -25.82 -30.19 13.91
N PRO A 35 -24.76 -30.66 13.22
CA PRO A 35 -24.92 -31.72 12.25
C PRO A 35 -25.54 -32.95 12.91
N THR A 36 -26.70 -33.39 12.43
CA THR A 36 -27.29 -34.65 12.88
C THR A 36 -26.46 -35.81 12.34
N TRP A 37 -25.65 -36.44 13.18
CA TRP A 37 -24.93 -37.66 12.81
C TRP A 37 -25.55 -38.86 13.52
N SER A 38 -26.14 -39.75 12.73
CA SER A 38 -26.53 -41.09 13.17
C SER A 38 -25.37 -42.07 12.95
N ASP A 39 -25.11 -42.93 13.94
CA ASP A 39 -24.26 -44.10 13.71
C ASP A 39 -24.91 -45.08 12.70
N TYR A 40 -24.22 -46.17 12.35
CA TYR A 40 -24.73 -47.19 11.41
C TYR A 40 -26.04 -47.88 11.91
N ASN A 41 -26.41 -47.67 13.17
CA ASN A 41 -27.63 -48.20 13.80
C ASN A 41 -28.73 -47.16 14.01
N GLY A 42 -28.58 -45.92 13.51
CA GLY A 42 -29.59 -44.88 13.65
C GLY A 42 -29.64 -44.22 15.03
N GLN A 43 -28.64 -44.44 15.90
CA GLN A 43 -28.53 -43.75 17.19
C GLN A 43 -27.89 -42.37 16.97
N SER A 44 -28.49 -41.33 17.56
CA SER A 44 -27.89 -39.99 17.59
C SER A 44 -26.60 -40.03 18.42
N LEU A 45 -25.48 -39.63 17.84
CA LEU A 45 -24.23 -39.48 18.58
C LEU A 45 -24.23 -38.17 19.37
N ASP A 46 -23.59 -38.17 20.54
CA ASP A 46 -23.33 -36.96 21.32
C ASP A 46 -22.34 -36.07 20.56
N TRP A 47 -22.70 -34.79 20.43
CA TRP A 47 -21.89 -33.77 19.77
C TRP A 47 -21.25 -32.89 20.83
N VAL A 48 -19.94 -32.69 20.72
CA VAL A 48 -19.15 -31.96 21.71
C VAL A 48 -18.57 -30.72 21.04
N ALA A 49 -18.94 -29.55 21.55
CA ALA A 49 -18.33 -28.28 21.20
C ALA A 49 -17.31 -27.87 22.26
N PHE A 50 -16.11 -27.48 21.83
CA PHE A 50 -15.09 -26.91 22.71
C PHE A 50 -15.00 -25.40 22.48
N MET A 51 -15.26 -24.62 23.54
CA MET A 51 -15.03 -23.17 23.53
C MET A 51 -13.82 -22.84 24.37
N THR A 52 -12.87 -22.11 23.78
CA THR A 52 -11.71 -21.57 24.48
C THR A 52 -11.68 -20.06 24.28
N PHE A 53 -11.59 -19.31 25.38
CA PHE A 53 -11.43 -17.87 25.34
C PHE A 53 -10.32 -17.46 26.31
N LYS A 54 -9.61 -16.38 25.98
CA LYS A 54 -8.51 -15.85 26.79
C LYS A 54 -9.03 -14.67 27.61
N THR A 55 -8.85 -14.71 28.92
CA THR A 55 -9.13 -13.59 29.84
C THR A 55 -7.86 -13.17 30.57
N ARG A 56 -7.79 -11.91 31.01
CA ARG A 56 -6.73 -11.44 31.90
C ARG A 56 -7.31 -11.05 33.26
N VAL A 57 -6.55 -11.32 34.31
CA VAL A 57 -6.84 -10.78 35.65
C VAL A 57 -6.55 -9.28 35.62
N LYS A 58 -7.51 -8.47 36.08
CA LYS A 58 -7.33 -7.01 36.18
C LYS A 58 -6.26 -6.68 37.23
N ALA A 59 -5.43 -5.67 36.97
CA ALA A 59 -4.54 -5.11 37.99
C ALA A 59 -5.33 -4.74 39.25
N GLY A 60 -4.75 -5.02 40.42
CA GLY A 60 -5.40 -4.80 41.72
C GLY A 60 -6.43 -5.85 42.11
N ALA A 61 -6.62 -6.93 41.33
CA ALA A 61 -7.50 -8.02 41.74
C ALA A 61 -6.98 -8.65 43.04
N ALA A 62 -7.88 -8.80 44.01
CA ALA A 62 -7.52 -9.29 45.33
C ALA A 62 -7.00 -10.73 45.27
N VAL A 63 -6.03 -11.04 46.13
CA VAL A 63 -5.51 -12.41 46.29
C VAL A 63 -6.64 -13.29 46.84
N GLY A 64 -6.81 -14.48 46.26
CA GLY A 64 -7.84 -15.40 46.72
C GLY A 64 -8.18 -16.47 45.70
N ALA A 65 -9.02 -17.40 46.13
CA ALA A 65 -9.63 -18.39 45.26
C ALA A 65 -10.91 -17.81 44.66
N TYR A 66 -10.99 -17.83 43.33
CA TYR A 66 -12.12 -17.39 42.55
C TYR A 66 -12.70 -18.58 41.79
N SER A 67 -13.97 -18.46 41.42
CA SER A 67 -14.63 -19.45 40.57
C SER A 67 -15.33 -18.76 39.42
N VAL A 68 -15.12 -19.28 38.22
CA VAL A 68 -15.95 -18.95 37.06
C VAL A 68 -17.19 -19.82 37.14
N GLN A 69 -18.36 -19.17 37.15
CA GLN A 69 -19.63 -19.83 36.94
C GLN A 69 -20.01 -19.66 35.48
N TYR A 70 -20.57 -20.70 34.88
CA TYR A 70 -21.07 -20.67 33.52
C TYR A 70 -22.35 -21.49 33.47
N ALA A 71 -23.23 -21.08 32.58
CA ALA A 71 -24.48 -21.75 32.28
C ALA A 71 -24.59 -21.90 30.77
N LEU A 72 -25.18 -23.00 30.32
CA LEU A 72 -25.62 -23.16 28.95
C LEU A 72 -27.13 -22.91 28.90
N ILE A 73 -27.55 -22.04 27.98
CA ILE A 73 -28.91 -21.54 27.85
C ILE A 73 -29.40 -21.84 26.43
N ASP A 74 -30.58 -22.45 26.30
CA ASP A 74 -31.26 -22.65 25.03
C ASP A 74 -32.55 -21.80 25.00
N HIS A 75 -32.77 -21.06 23.91
CA HIS A 75 -34.00 -20.26 23.72
C HIS A 75 -35.18 -21.10 23.20
N GLY A 76 -35.05 -22.43 23.18
CA GLY A 76 -36.01 -23.40 22.64
C GLY A 76 -36.78 -24.26 23.64
N ASN A 77 -36.75 -23.96 24.95
CA ASN A 77 -37.50 -24.69 26.00
C ASN A 77 -37.14 -26.18 26.16
N SER A 78 -36.07 -26.66 25.53
CA SER A 78 -35.62 -28.05 25.65
C SER A 78 -34.36 -28.11 26.50
N ILE A 79 -34.48 -28.73 27.68
CA ILE A 79 -33.34 -29.05 28.53
C ILE A 79 -32.43 -29.99 27.73
N VAL A 80 -31.29 -29.49 27.26
CA VAL A 80 -30.21 -30.33 26.73
C VAL A 80 -29.80 -31.28 27.86
N ASN A 81 -29.89 -32.59 27.65
CA ASN A 81 -29.53 -33.61 28.63
C ASN A 81 -28.17 -34.19 28.23
N ASP A 82 -27.07 -33.82 28.92
CA ASP A 82 -25.69 -34.33 28.66
C ASP A 82 -25.52 -35.82 29.01
N GLY A 83 -26.55 -36.55 29.44
CA GLY A 83 -26.41 -37.97 29.79
C GLY A 83 -25.43 -38.26 30.95
N ARG A 84 -24.76 -37.22 31.48
CA ARG A 84 -23.82 -37.25 32.60
C ARG A 84 -24.43 -36.50 33.77
N ASN A 85 -25.17 -37.22 34.62
CA ASN A 85 -25.61 -36.81 35.96
C ASN A 85 -25.76 -35.30 36.19
N GLY A 86 -26.83 -34.75 35.60
CA GLY A 86 -27.54 -33.51 35.96
C GLY A 86 -26.86 -32.54 36.92
N LYS A 87 -25.95 -31.71 36.39
CA LYS A 87 -25.46 -30.56 37.13
C LYS A 87 -26.18 -29.30 36.68
N PHE A 88 -27.10 -28.83 37.52
CA PHE A 88 -27.90 -27.63 37.28
C PHE A 88 -27.55 -26.55 38.30
N ILE A 89 -27.71 -25.29 37.92
CA ILE A 89 -27.70 -24.14 38.83
C ILE A 89 -29.07 -23.48 38.80
N THR A 90 -29.54 -23.00 39.95
CA THR A 90 -30.73 -22.13 39.98
C THR A 90 -30.38 -20.79 39.35
N ASP A 91 -31.19 -20.30 38.42
CA ASP A 91 -30.96 -19.00 37.79
C ASP A 91 -31.39 -17.82 38.65
N THR A 92 -30.76 -17.68 39.82
CA THR A 92 -31.12 -16.61 40.76
C THR A 92 -30.80 -15.20 40.25
N ASN A 93 -30.11 -15.08 39.11
CA ASN A 93 -29.67 -13.81 38.56
C ASN A 93 -30.22 -13.52 37.15
N ASP A 94 -31.17 -14.30 36.61
CA ASP A 94 -31.78 -14.05 35.29
C ASP A 94 -30.76 -14.10 34.12
N LEU A 95 -29.84 -15.07 34.15
CA LEU A 95 -28.73 -15.20 33.19
C LEU A 95 -29.19 -15.29 31.73
N ASP A 96 -30.40 -15.77 31.47
CA ASP A 96 -30.99 -15.86 30.13
C ASP A 96 -31.86 -14.65 29.74
N GLY A 97 -32.38 -13.91 30.71
CA GLY A 97 -33.18 -12.71 30.54
C GLY A 97 -34.69 -12.96 30.42
N ASP A 98 -35.18 -14.13 30.85
CA ASP A 98 -36.59 -14.51 30.79
C ASP A 98 -37.40 -14.09 32.03
N SER A 99 -36.74 -13.49 33.04
CA SER A 99 -37.28 -13.09 34.34
C SER A 99 -37.69 -14.22 35.29
N ASN A 100 -37.34 -15.47 34.99
CA ASN A 100 -37.64 -16.65 35.80
C ASN A 100 -36.47 -16.99 36.73
N LEU A 101 -36.46 -16.43 37.94
CA LEU A 101 -35.35 -16.63 38.87
C LEU A 101 -35.26 -18.02 39.54
N ALA A 102 -36.20 -18.92 39.23
CA ALA A 102 -36.37 -20.20 39.90
C ALA A 102 -36.02 -21.41 39.03
N GLU A 103 -35.82 -21.21 37.73
CA GLU A 103 -35.48 -22.30 36.84
C GLU A 103 -34.05 -22.80 37.01
N GLN A 104 -33.82 -23.97 36.42
CA GLN A 104 -32.56 -24.69 36.51
C GLN A 104 -31.86 -24.60 35.16
N LEU A 105 -30.75 -23.86 35.11
CA LEU A 105 -29.88 -23.82 33.94
C LEU A 105 -28.84 -24.92 34.01
N MET A 106 -28.47 -25.46 32.85
CA MET A 106 -27.37 -26.41 32.77
C MET A 106 -26.07 -25.70 33.16
N SER A 107 -25.28 -26.34 34.02
CA SER A 107 -23.93 -25.88 34.36
C SER A 107 -22.97 -27.07 34.44
N SER A 108 -21.67 -26.84 34.55
CA SER A 108 -20.73 -27.90 34.92
C SER A 108 -19.83 -27.49 36.10
N ASN A 109 -18.68 -28.14 36.29
CA ASN A 109 -17.79 -27.80 37.40
C ASN A 109 -17.27 -26.37 37.23
N ALA A 110 -17.56 -25.53 38.22
CA ALA A 110 -17.02 -24.19 38.29
C ALA A 110 -15.50 -24.30 38.23
N ALA A 111 -14.90 -23.64 37.23
CA ALA A 111 -13.46 -23.61 37.09
C ALA A 111 -12.93 -22.69 38.20
N GLY A 112 -12.31 -23.31 39.22
CA GLY A 112 -11.60 -22.59 40.26
C GLY A 112 -10.26 -22.09 39.75
N PHE A 113 -9.92 -20.85 40.03
CA PHE A 113 -8.58 -20.31 39.81
C PHE A 113 -8.17 -19.47 41.02
N SER A 114 -6.88 -19.44 41.33
CA SER A 114 -6.37 -18.61 42.41
C SER A 114 -5.62 -17.43 41.82
N ILE A 115 -5.90 -16.24 42.36
CA ILE A 115 -5.08 -15.05 42.14
C ILE A 115 -4.05 -15.02 43.27
N SER A 116 -2.78 -15.10 42.92
CA SER A 116 -1.66 -14.94 43.85
C SER A 116 -1.24 -13.47 43.97
N THR A 117 -0.42 -13.16 44.97
CA THR A 117 0.29 -11.88 45.01
C THR A 117 1.14 -11.73 43.75
N SER A 118 0.96 -10.63 43.04
CA SER A 118 1.69 -10.25 41.85
C SER A 118 2.33 -8.89 42.08
N THR A 119 3.65 -8.90 42.28
CA THR A 119 4.48 -7.70 42.40
C THR A 119 5.11 -7.46 41.04
N ALA A 120 4.63 -6.45 40.33
CA ALA A 120 5.11 -6.15 38.99
C ALA A 120 5.11 -4.63 38.80
N ILE A 121 6.19 -4.14 38.20
CA ILE A 121 6.29 -2.80 37.66
C ILE A 121 6.56 -2.96 36.17
N ASP A 122 5.85 -2.20 35.35
CA ASP A 122 6.06 -2.13 33.92
C ASP A 122 6.55 -0.74 33.55
N SER A 123 7.40 -0.66 32.53
CA SER A 123 8.09 0.57 32.18
C SER A 123 8.31 0.65 30.67
N VAL A 124 8.10 1.84 30.11
CA VAL A 124 8.24 2.10 28.68
C VAL A 124 8.87 3.47 28.48
N LEU A 125 9.84 3.55 27.56
CA LEU A 125 10.35 4.80 27.03
C LEU A 125 9.77 5.01 25.63
N TRP A 126 9.31 6.22 25.37
CA TRP A 126 8.85 6.69 24.07
C TRP A 126 9.70 7.88 23.64
N VAL A 127 9.82 8.09 22.34
CA VAL A 127 10.63 9.13 21.72
C VAL A 127 9.82 9.82 20.63
N LYS A 128 10.02 11.12 20.45
CA LYS A 128 9.40 11.92 19.39
C LYS A 128 10.39 12.99 18.93
N GLY A 129 10.79 13.00 17.67
CA GLY A 129 11.49 14.11 17.05
C GLY A 129 10.52 15.06 16.33
N GLU A 130 11.03 16.12 15.73
CA GLU A 130 10.19 17.12 15.09
C GLU A 130 9.57 16.67 13.77
N LEU A 131 10.16 15.65 13.12
CA LEU A 131 9.64 15.05 11.91
C LEU A 131 8.52 14.03 12.20
N ASP A 132 8.27 13.72 13.48
CA ASP A 132 7.25 12.75 13.88
C ASP A 132 5.88 13.39 14.16
N GLY A 133 4.82 12.75 13.67
CA GLY A 133 3.44 13.12 14.04
C GLY A 133 3.12 12.82 15.52
N ASP A 134 3.58 11.69 16.06
CA ASP A 134 3.33 11.23 17.43
C ASP A 134 4.56 10.53 18.02
N PHE A 135 4.50 10.14 19.29
CA PHE A 135 5.55 9.39 19.97
C PHE A 135 5.70 7.97 19.42
N ASN A 136 6.93 7.61 19.08
CA ASN A 136 7.37 6.30 18.65
C ASN A 136 8.09 5.54 19.78
N ARG A 137 8.29 4.24 19.57
CA ARG A 137 9.11 3.37 20.43
C ARG A 137 9.57 2.16 19.63
N TYR A 138 10.58 1.46 20.14
CA TYR A 138 11.09 0.24 19.52
C TYR A 138 9.97 -0.73 19.10
N PRO A 139 10.03 -1.32 17.88
CA PRO A 139 11.16 -1.29 16.94
C PRO A 139 11.37 0.02 16.18
N ASP A 140 10.45 0.98 16.29
CA ASP A 140 10.56 2.28 15.63
C ASP A 140 11.47 3.26 16.42
N ALA A 141 11.81 4.38 15.78
CA ALA A 141 12.57 5.48 16.35
C ALA A 141 11.83 6.81 16.20
N GLY A 142 12.34 7.85 16.85
CA GLY A 142 11.96 9.21 16.53
C GLY A 142 12.91 9.81 15.50
N PHE A 143 12.40 10.69 14.64
CA PHE A 143 13.17 11.33 13.57
C PHE A 143 13.23 12.85 13.74
N SER A 144 14.42 13.42 13.59
CA SER A 144 14.67 14.86 13.69
C SER A 144 15.85 15.25 12.82
N THR A 145 16.00 16.55 12.57
CA THR A 145 17.11 17.08 11.77
C THR A 145 18.34 17.38 12.64
N PRO A 146 19.51 17.64 12.05
CA PRO A 146 20.64 18.18 12.79
C PRO A 146 20.30 19.52 13.45
N GLY A 147 20.38 19.59 14.79
CA GLY A 147 19.98 20.77 15.56
C GLY A 147 18.50 20.79 15.94
N GLY A 148 17.76 19.80 15.47
CA GLY A 148 16.34 19.59 15.66
C GLY A 148 15.87 19.44 17.10
N SER A 149 14.57 19.59 17.29
CA SER A 149 13.93 19.42 18.59
C SER A 149 13.34 18.02 18.78
N MET A 150 13.41 17.48 20.00
CA MET A 150 12.86 16.17 20.30
C MET A 150 12.35 16.07 21.75
N GLN A 151 11.58 15.03 22.05
CA GLN A 151 11.04 14.71 23.36
C GLN A 151 11.18 13.23 23.71
N TYR A 152 11.45 12.95 24.97
CA TYR A 152 11.24 11.62 25.56
C TYR A 152 10.00 11.63 26.43
N LYS A 153 9.26 10.52 26.44
CA LYS A 153 8.13 10.27 27.33
C LYS A 153 8.33 8.93 28.02
N LEU A 154 8.51 8.97 29.32
CA LEU A 154 8.71 7.81 30.18
C LEU A 154 7.45 7.51 30.95
N ILE A 155 7.03 6.24 30.94
CA ILE A 155 5.88 5.76 31.70
C ILE A 155 6.31 4.62 32.61
N VAL A 156 6.01 4.73 33.90
CA VAL A 156 6.07 3.62 34.87
C VAL A 156 4.67 3.29 35.33
N SER A 157 4.32 2.00 35.36
CA SER A 157 2.99 1.53 35.74
C SER A 157 3.05 0.32 36.67
N ASN A 158 2.01 0.12 37.47
CA ASN A 158 1.87 -1.05 38.34
C ASN A 158 0.80 -2.00 37.77
N PRO A 159 1.16 -2.96 36.91
CA PRO A 159 0.21 -3.96 36.41
C PRO A 159 -0.10 -5.05 37.43
N GLY A 160 0.61 -5.09 38.57
CA GLY A 160 0.43 -6.08 39.62
C GLY A 160 -0.85 -5.89 40.43
N ASN A 161 -0.91 -6.53 41.60
CA ASN A 161 -2.01 -6.36 42.55
C ASN A 161 -1.54 -5.93 43.95
N VAL A 162 -0.28 -5.53 44.08
CA VAL A 162 0.30 -5.00 45.32
C VAL A 162 0.79 -3.56 45.08
N PRO A 163 0.47 -2.59 45.96
CA PRO A 163 1.00 -1.23 45.83
C PRO A 163 2.53 -1.18 45.91
N LEU A 164 3.14 -0.31 45.13
CA LEU A 164 4.59 -0.14 45.06
C LEU A 164 5.00 1.22 45.64
N THR A 165 6.19 1.30 46.24
CA THR A 165 6.81 2.52 46.77
C THR A 165 8.30 2.54 46.46
N GLY A 166 9.00 3.58 46.89
CA GLY A 166 10.46 3.68 46.76
C GLY A 166 10.94 3.69 45.30
N ILE A 167 10.06 4.13 44.38
CA ILE A 167 10.33 4.11 42.95
C ILE A 167 11.42 5.13 42.64
N ARG A 168 12.47 4.66 41.98
CA ARG A 168 13.51 5.53 41.43
C ARG A 168 13.77 5.13 39.99
N VAL A 169 13.96 6.14 39.15
CA VAL A 169 14.22 5.99 37.72
C VAL A 169 15.46 6.81 37.38
N MET A 170 16.49 6.16 36.86
CA MET A 170 17.73 6.78 36.41
C MET A 170 17.82 6.68 34.90
N ASP A 171 17.97 7.81 34.25
CA ASP A 171 18.22 7.91 32.81
C ASP A 171 19.62 8.51 32.61
N ILE A 172 20.47 7.80 31.88
CA ILE A 172 21.78 8.31 31.46
C ILE A 172 21.60 8.74 30.01
N LEU A 173 21.72 10.04 29.76
CA LEU A 173 21.40 10.60 28.44
C LEU A 173 22.36 10.05 27.38
N PRO A 174 21.92 9.89 26.13
CA PRO A 174 22.76 9.35 25.07
C PRO A 174 24.06 10.11 24.90
N ALA A 175 25.13 9.37 24.65
CA ALA A 175 26.45 9.87 24.33
C ALA A 175 27.28 8.79 23.63
N VAL A 176 28.26 9.19 22.83
CA VAL A 176 29.16 8.23 22.17
C VAL A 176 29.84 7.30 23.18
N GLY A 177 29.74 5.99 22.96
CA GLY A 177 30.31 4.96 23.84
C GLY A 177 29.54 4.71 25.12
N ASP A 178 28.29 5.16 25.21
CA ASP A 178 27.39 4.89 26.31
C ASP A 178 26.95 3.41 26.40
N VAL A 179 26.46 3.06 27.58
CA VAL A 179 26.02 1.71 27.94
C VAL A 179 24.66 1.78 28.64
N GLY A 180 23.98 0.63 28.76
CA GLY A 180 22.74 0.52 29.53
C GLY A 180 22.90 0.98 30.99
N VAL A 181 21.80 1.38 31.62
CA VAL A 181 21.82 1.85 33.02
C VAL A 181 21.98 0.68 33.99
N ILE A 182 21.16 -0.36 33.83
CA ILE A 182 21.26 -1.65 34.53
C ILE A 182 22.17 -2.58 33.75
N LEU A 183 21.99 -2.63 32.43
CA LEU A 183 22.74 -3.48 31.51
C LEU A 183 24.07 -2.82 31.10
N HIS A 184 24.85 -2.36 32.08
CA HIS A 184 26.03 -1.51 31.85
C HIS A 184 27.22 -2.19 31.16
N SER A 185 27.16 -3.50 30.94
CA SER A 185 28.11 -4.23 30.08
C SER A 185 27.72 -4.23 28.60
N GLN A 186 26.55 -3.69 28.25
CA GLN A 186 26.04 -3.62 26.88
C GLN A 186 26.12 -2.18 26.38
N ALA A 187 26.84 -1.96 25.27
CA ALA A 187 26.85 -0.68 24.59
C ALA A 187 25.45 -0.36 24.04
N ARG A 188 25.05 0.91 24.09
CA ARG A 188 23.81 1.33 23.40
C ARG A 188 24.07 1.67 21.94
N GLU A 189 25.32 1.85 21.55
CA GLU A 189 25.78 2.14 20.18
C GLU A 189 25.31 3.50 19.66
N SER A 190 25.20 4.49 20.56
CA SER A 190 24.87 5.87 20.17
C SER A 190 26.00 6.49 19.35
N ASN A 191 25.67 7.04 18.18
CA ASN A 191 26.58 7.78 17.29
C ASN A 191 26.82 9.22 17.76
N PHE A 192 25.82 9.82 18.41
CA PHE A 192 25.90 11.18 18.97
C PHE A 192 25.21 11.26 20.33
N GLY A 193 25.39 12.40 21.02
CA GLY A 193 24.74 12.66 22.29
C GLY A 193 23.63 13.69 22.19
N LEU A 194 22.65 13.64 23.11
CA LEU A 194 21.52 14.57 23.13
C LEU A 194 21.69 15.61 24.23
N SER A 195 21.14 16.81 24.02
CA SER A 195 21.21 17.91 25.00
C SER A 195 19.85 18.31 25.52
N LEU A 196 19.71 18.42 26.84
CA LEU A 196 18.47 18.88 27.48
C LEU A 196 18.23 20.37 27.20
N THR A 197 17.03 20.74 26.75
CA THR A 197 16.70 22.12 26.32
C THR A 197 15.92 22.90 27.37
N THR A 198 15.14 22.21 28.20
CA THR A 198 14.34 22.81 29.28
C THR A 198 14.45 21.98 30.57
N PRO A 199 14.44 22.62 31.76
CA PRO A 199 14.39 21.87 33.00
C PRO A 199 13.16 20.94 33.00
N VAL A 200 13.35 19.70 33.40
CA VAL A 200 12.30 18.68 33.37
C VAL A 200 11.25 19.00 34.43
N SER A 201 9.98 19.03 34.00
CA SER A 201 8.83 19.06 34.89
C SER A 201 8.46 17.65 35.30
N ALA A 202 8.13 17.43 36.57
CA ALA A 202 7.72 16.13 37.08
C ALA A 202 6.33 16.15 37.71
N PRO A 203 5.60 15.02 37.67
CA PRO A 203 4.33 14.88 38.37
C PRO A 203 4.44 15.12 39.88
N VAL A 204 3.31 15.43 40.51
CA VAL A 204 3.22 15.56 41.98
C VAL A 204 3.79 14.31 42.65
N GLY A 205 4.68 14.53 43.62
CA GLY A 205 5.34 13.47 44.39
C GLY A 205 6.66 12.96 43.79
N VAL A 206 7.06 13.46 42.61
CA VAL A 206 8.33 13.09 41.96
C VAL A 206 9.30 14.26 41.99
N THR A 207 10.51 14.01 42.47
CA THR A 207 11.61 14.99 42.47
C THR A 207 12.57 14.67 41.32
N VAL A 208 12.82 15.64 40.44
CA VAL A 208 13.88 15.53 39.42
C VAL A 208 15.22 15.94 40.03
N LYS A 209 16.24 15.12 39.80
CA LYS A 209 17.64 15.45 40.08
C LYS A 209 18.47 15.31 38.81
N TYR A 210 19.44 16.19 38.66
CA TYR A 210 20.31 16.34 37.49
C TYR A 210 21.74 16.01 37.87
N SER A 211 22.50 15.44 36.93
CA SER A 211 23.93 15.19 37.09
C SER A 211 24.67 15.58 35.82
N THR A 212 25.89 16.12 35.97
CA THR A 212 26.82 16.34 34.85
C THR A 212 27.66 15.09 34.54
N SER A 213 27.46 13.99 35.27
CA SER A 213 28.15 12.73 35.05
C SER A 213 27.46 11.92 33.96
N SER A 214 28.23 11.45 32.98
CA SER A 214 27.81 10.41 32.02
C SER A 214 27.97 8.99 32.56
N ASN A 215 28.56 8.84 33.75
CA ASN A 215 28.80 7.54 34.39
C ASN A 215 28.56 7.63 35.91
N PRO A 216 27.35 7.99 36.37
CA PRO A 216 27.04 8.11 37.79
C PRO A 216 27.07 6.72 38.48
N VAL A 217 27.30 6.65 39.79
CA VAL A 217 27.10 5.39 40.52
C VAL A 217 25.64 4.93 40.45
N ARG A 218 25.42 3.62 40.33
CA ARG A 218 24.08 3.02 40.25
C ARG A 218 23.50 2.75 41.65
N SER A 219 24.26 3.00 42.72
CA SER A 219 23.79 2.89 44.10
C SER A 219 22.67 3.88 44.45
N ASP A 220 22.56 4.99 43.72
CA ASP A 220 21.43 5.91 43.83
C ASP A 220 20.12 5.28 43.31
N LEU A 221 20.23 4.33 42.39
CA LEU A 221 19.12 3.51 41.95
C LEU A 221 18.89 2.34 42.90
N ASP A 222 19.88 1.50 43.19
CA ASP A 222 19.81 0.40 44.17
C ASP A 222 21.21 0.13 44.73
N THR A 223 21.35 0.08 46.06
CA THR A 223 22.65 -0.12 46.73
C THR A 223 23.30 -1.48 46.44
N THR A 224 22.53 -2.45 45.94
CA THR A 224 23.01 -3.79 45.57
C THR A 224 23.51 -3.86 44.13
N LEU A 225 23.24 -2.83 43.31
CA LEU A 225 23.74 -2.78 41.93
C LEU A 225 25.24 -2.48 41.90
N SER A 226 25.97 -3.29 41.13
CA SER A 226 27.35 -2.97 40.79
C SER A 226 27.35 -1.73 39.90
N SER A 227 28.27 -0.81 40.18
CA SER A 227 28.51 0.32 39.30
C SER A 227 29.60 -0.03 38.29
N PRO A 228 29.56 0.50 37.06
CA PRO A 228 30.64 0.37 36.09
C PRO A 228 31.96 0.89 36.65
N SER A 229 33.07 0.41 36.07
CA SER A 229 34.39 0.95 36.37
C SER A 229 34.42 2.47 36.14
N GLY A 230 35.03 3.21 37.08
CA GLY A 230 35.14 4.67 37.00
C GLY A 230 33.85 5.44 37.30
N ALA A 231 32.80 4.80 37.83
CA ALA A 231 31.55 5.49 38.16
C ALA A 231 31.73 6.56 39.26
N GLN A 232 31.02 7.68 39.13
CA GLN A 232 31.17 8.86 39.97
C GLN A 232 30.06 8.96 41.03
N ALA A 233 30.44 9.02 42.31
CA ALA A 233 29.50 9.06 43.44
C ALA A 233 28.96 10.46 43.73
N GLY A 234 27.70 10.55 44.20
CA GLY A 234 27.12 11.78 44.75
C GLY A 234 26.92 12.91 43.72
N THR A 235 26.62 12.57 42.47
CA THR A 235 26.60 13.53 41.35
C THR A 235 25.23 14.16 41.08
N PHE A 236 24.16 13.71 41.75
CA PHE A 236 22.80 14.20 41.51
C PHE A 236 22.41 15.38 42.42
N SER A 237 21.84 16.42 41.82
CA SER A 237 21.38 17.65 42.48
C SER A 237 19.97 18.02 42.03
N THR A 238 19.14 18.60 42.90
CA THR A 238 17.83 19.16 42.51
C THR A 238 17.97 20.47 41.73
N THR A 239 19.15 21.09 41.73
CA THR A 239 19.46 22.27 40.93
C THR A 239 20.03 21.84 39.58
N ALA A 240 19.37 22.23 38.49
CA ALA A 240 19.82 21.93 37.14
C ALA A 240 21.17 22.62 36.82
N PRO A 241 22.10 21.95 36.11
CA PRO A 241 23.34 22.55 35.64
C PRO A 241 23.10 23.78 34.73
N VAL A 242 24.06 24.71 34.74
CA VAL A 242 24.08 25.86 33.81
C VAL A 242 25.41 25.86 33.04
N PRO A 243 25.40 25.84 31.69
CA PRO A 243 24.23 25.66 30.82
C PRO A 243 23.57 24.28 31.01
N LEU A 244 22.28 24.18 30.67
CA LEU A 244 21.49 22.97 30.88
C LEU A 244 22.00 21.76 30.07
N SER A 245 22.65 22.00 28.92
CA SER A 245 23.32 21.01 28.09
C SER A 245 24.46 20.25 28.78
N ASN A 246 24.93 20.75 29.94
CA ASN A 246 25.86 20.03 30.80
C ASN A 246 25.20 18.86 31.56
N THR A 247 23.87 18.75 31.55
CA THR A 247 23.16 17.59 32.10
C THR A 247 23.51 16.36 31.27
N LYS A 248 23.96 15.28 31.92
CA LYS A 248 24.33 14.00 31.32
C LYS A 248 23.54 12.82 31.90
N SER A 249 22.96 12.97 33.09
CA SER A 249 22.06 11.98 33.66
C SER A 249 20.93 12.65 34.45
N LEU A 250 19.79 11.99 34.50
CA LEU A 250 18.59 12.36 35.26
C LEU A 250 18.25 11.26 36.28
N LEU A 251 17.75 11.66 37.45
CA LEU A 251 17.21 10.76 38.45
C LEU A 251 15.84 11.30 38.90
N PHE A 252 14.80 10.52 38.65
CA PHE A 252 13.45 10.76 39.14
C PHE A 252 13.23 9.97 40.42
N ASP A 253 13.09 10.67 41.53
CA ASP A 253 12.92 10.10 42.87
C ASP A 253 11.47 10.31 43.33
N PHE A 254 10.70 9.23 43.42
CA PHE A 254 9.28 9.29 43.75
C PHE A 254 9.05 9.45 45.26
N GLY A 255 10.13 9.42 46.07
CA GLY A 255 10.06 9.60 47.52
C GLY A 255 9.09 8.62 48.18
N ALA A 256 8.12 9.17 48.91
CA ALA A 256 7.08 8.39 49.61
C ALA A 256 5.84 8.10 48.76
N THR A 257 5.85 8.47 47.47
CA THR A 257 4.71 8.24 46.57
C THR A 257 4.48 6.74 46.40
N VAL A 258 3.23 6.31 46.63
CA VAL A 258 2.77 4.95 46.37
C VAL A 258 2.14 4.90 44.99
N LEU A 259 2.56 3.95 44.17
CA LEU A 259 1.94 3.62 42.89
C LEU A 259 0.99 2.44 43.09
N ASN A 260 -0.31 2.72 43.15
CA ASN A 260 -1.31 1.68 43.39
C ASN A 260 -1.48 0.78 42.15
N PRO A 261 -2.02 -0.44 42.34
CA PRO A 261 -2.34 -1.32 41.22
C PRO A 261 -3.22 -0.64 40.17
N GLY A 262 -2.80 -0.70 38.91
CA GLY A 262 -3.45 -0.06 37.77
C GLY A 262 -3.11 1.42 37.56
N GLU A 263 -2.35 2.05 38.45
CA GLU A 263 -1.87 3.42 38.27
C GLU A 263 -0.60 3.47 37.40
N SER A 264 -0.41 4.61 36.74
CA SER A 264 0.81 4.97 36.02
C SER A 264 1.26 6.38 36.37
N LYS A 265 2.56 6.65 36.15
CA LYS A 265 3.14 7.99 36.17
C LYS A 265 3.88 8.21 34.86
N GLU A 266 3.64 9.38 34.28
CA GLU A 266 4.23 9.82 33.02
C GLU A 266 5.16 11.01 33.27
N ILE A 267 6.32 11.02 32.63
CA ILE A 267 7.29 12.11 32.68
C ILE A 267 7.73 12.40 31.25
N VAL A 268 7.64 13.66 30.83
CA VAL A 268 8.04 14.12 29.49
C VAL A 268 9.10 15.19 29.61
N TRP A 269 10.16 15.10 28.81
CA TRP A 269 11.18 16.14 28.73
C TRP A 269 11.66 16.37 27.31
N SER A 270 12.03 17.62 27.02
CA SER A 270 12.51 18.03 25.70
C SER A 270 14.04 18.09 25.64
N MET A 271 14.57 17.68 24.50
CA MET A 271 15.98 17.68 24.17
C MET A 271 16.19 18.24 22.75
N THR A 272 17.44 18.34 22.34
CA THR A 272 17.83 18.71 20.97
C THR A 272 18.90 17.75 20.46
N VAL A 273 18.82 17.45 19.16
CA VAL A 273 19.85 16.77 18.39
C VAL A 273 21.01 17.75 18.16
N PRO A 274 22.28 17.33 18.23
CA PRO A 274 23.39 18.22 17.89
C PRO A 274 23.30 18.72 16.45
N ALA A 275 23.61 20.00 16.22
CA ALA A 275 23.68 20.59 14.88
C ALA A 275 24.73 19.94 13.95
N GLY A 276 25.64 19.14 14.51
CA GLY A 276 26.64 18.38 13.74
C GLY A 276 26.41 16.87 13.77
N ALA A 277 25.22 16.40 14.15
CA ALA A 277 24.85 15.00 13.95
C ALA A 277 24.74 14.76 12.44
N ALA A 278 25.35 13.67 11.95
CA ALA A 278 25.24 13.32 10.54
C ALA A 278 23.93 12.57 10.28
N ALA A 279 23.36 12.74 9.08
CA ALA A 279 22.28 11.87 8.62
C ALA A 279 22.77 10.41 8.53
N GLY A 280 21.85 9.47 8.74
CA GLY A 280 22.12 8.04 8.93
C GLY A 280 22.54 7.64 10.37
N GLU A 281 22.71 8.58 11.30
CA GLU A 281 23.15 8.29 12.67
C GLU A 281 22.00 8.16 13.66
N VAL A 282 22.21 7.39 14.74
CA VAL A 282 21.22 7.18 15.81
C VAL A 282 21.81 7.43 17.21
N ALA A 283 21.06 8.13 18.06
CA ALA A 283 21.29 8.19 19.50
C ALA A 283 20.31 7.25 20.24
N TRP A 284 20.85 6.30 21.00
CA TRP A 284 20.05 5.29 21.68
C TRP A 284 19.90 5.58 23.17
N ASN A 285 18.67 5.60 23.66
CA ASN A 285 18.38 5.83 25.07
C ASN A 285 17.61 4.68 25.73
N SER A 286 17.89 4.49 27.02
CA SER A 286 17.22 3.55 27.92
C SER A 286 17.38 4.07 29.36
N PHE A 287 16.54 3.58 30.27
CA PHE A 287 16.59 3.98 31.67
C PHE A 287 16.53 2.78 32.61
N GLY A 288 17.21 2.87 33.75
CA GLY A 288 17.09 1.89 34.83
C GLY A 288 16.05 2.33 35.84
N HIS A 289 15.26 1.40 36.36
CA HIS A 289 14.34 1.69 37.46
C HIS A 289 14.37 0.61 38.54
N ARG A 290 13.97 0.99 39.75
CA ARG A 290 13.67 0.07 40.85
C ARG A 290 12.36 0.42 41.52
N SER A 291 11.84 -0.50 42.32
CA SER A 291 10.68 -0.28 43.18
C SER A 291 10.69 -1.24 44.35
N GLU A 292 9.87 -0.97 45.37
CA GLU A 292 9.70 -1.80 46.55
C GLU A 292 8.21 -2.07 46.79
N VAL A 293 7.89 -3.23 47.37
CA VAL A 293 6.54 -3.54 47.82
C VAL A 293 6.17 -2.62 48.99
N ALA A 294 5.11 -1.81 48.84
CA ALA A 294 4.77 -0.78 49.82
C ALA A 294 4.50 -1.32 51.24
N SER A 295 3.98 -2.54 51.35
CA SER A 295 3.64 -3.15 52.65
C SER A 295 4.83 -3.80 53.36
N SER A 296 5.85 -4.27 52.64
CA SER A 296 6.95 -5.06 53.21
C SER A 296 8.32 -4.43 53.04
N GLY A 297 8.48 -3.42 52.17
CA GLY A 297 9.77 -2.84 51.80
C GLY A 297 10.66 -3.78 50.99
N VAL A 298 10.13 -4.92 50.54
CA VAL A 298 10.90 -5.86 49.71
C VAL A 298 11.13 -5.24 48.34
N ALA A 299 12.40 -5.06 47.95
CA ALA A 299 12.78 -4.55 46.65
C ALA A 299 12.45 -5.55 45.54
N LEU A 300 11.89 -5.03 44.44
CA LEU A 300 11.79 -5.75 43.18
C LEU A 300 13.14 -5.65 42.47
N PRO A 301 13.53 -6.68 41.70
CA PRO A 301 14.75 -6.61 40.89
C PRO A 301 14.75 -5.35 40.02
N PRO A 302 15.85 -4.60 39.97
CA PRO A 302 15.96 -3.46 39.08
C PRO A 302 15.87 -3.94 37.64
N SER A 303 15.24 -3.13 36.79
CA SER A 303 15.00 -3.46 35.39
C SER A 303 15.19 -2.23 34.50
N GLU A 304 15.32 -2.50 33.21
CA GLU A 304 15.55 -1.51 32.16
C GLU A 304 14.69 -1.93 30.96
N PRO A 305 13.87 -1.04 30.39
CA PRO A 305 13.07 -1.37 29.22
C PRO A 305 13.95 -1.41 27.98
N VAL A 306 13.37 -1.87 26.86
CA VAL A 306 14.03 -1.83 25.55
C VAL A 306 14.40 -0.39 25.21
N LYS A 307 15.61 -0.20 24.65
CA LYS A 307 16.10 1.10 24.21
C LYS A 307 15.23 1.67 23.08
N VAL A 308 15.18 3.00 22.97
CA VAL A 308 14.57 3.71 21.82
C VAL A 308 15.62 4.57 21.13
N GLY A 309 15.48 4.77 19.83
CA GLY A 309 16.41 5.56 19.01
C GLY A 309 15.86 6.95 18.69
N MET A 310 16.74 7.94 18.63
CA MET A 310 16.54 9.21 17.95
C MET A 310 17.48 9.24 16.75
N ALA A 311 16.94 9.27 15.55
CA ALA A 311 17.70 9.17 14.31
C ALA A 311 17.63 10.46 13.49
N VAL A 312 18.71 10.74 12.77
CA VAL A 312 18.73 11.74 11.69
C VAL A 312 18.66 10.97 10.37
N PRO A 313 17.53 10.98 9.64
CA PRO A 313 17.37 10.15 8.46
C PRO A 313 17.80 10.86 7.17
N PHE A 314 18.03 10.09 6.11
CA PHE A 314 17.93 10.60 4.74
C PHE A 314 16.51 10.39 4.19
N THR A 315 16.14 11.19 3.19
CA THR A 315 14.88 11.04 2.44
C THR A 315 15.12 11.12 0.92
N VAL A 316 14.23 10.53 0.12
CA VAL A 316 14.28 10.63 -1.34
C VAL A 316 12.88 10.72 -1.92
N GLY A 317 12.70 11.54 -2.95
CA GLY A 317 11.46 11.76 -3.70
C GLY A 317 11.79 12.16 -5.14
N SER A 318 10.85 12.62 -5.96
CA SER A 318 9.68 13.39 -5.54
C SER A 318 8.41 13.10 -6.35
N PHE A 319 8.50 12.96 -7.67
CA PHE A 319 7.36 13.08 -8.58
C PHE A 319 7.35 12.03 -9.68
N VAL A 320 6.15 11.52 -9.97
CA VAL A 320 5.87 10.67 -11.12
C VAL A 320 4.84 11.40 -11.97
N TRP A 321 5.14 11.66 -13.25
CA TRP A 321 4.31 12.54 -14.08
C TRP A 321 4.03 12.01 -15.46
N ASN A 322 2.91 12.51 -16.00
CA ASN A 322 2.50 12.29 -17.37
C ASN A 322 3.10 13.38 -18.24
N ASP A 323 4.26 13.08 -18.82
CA ASP A 323 4.97 13.85 -19.82
C ASP A 323 4.11 13.91 -21.10
N LEU A 324 3.46 15.04 -21.33
CA LEU A 324 2.41 15.17 -22.35
C LEU A 324 2.99 15.38 -23.75
N ASP A 325 4.21 15.88 -23.87
CA ASP A 325 4.89 16.10 -25.14
C ASP A 325 6.09 15.17 -25.36
N ASN A 326 6.37 14.29 -24.40
CA ASN A 326 7.35 13.21 -24.44
C ASN A 326 8.78 13.76 -24.65
N ASP A 327 9.07 14.90 -24.04
CA ASP A 327 10.37 15.58 -24.12
C ASP A 327 11.30 15.29 -22.93
N GLY A 328 10.78 14.65 -21.88
CA GLY A 328 11.48 14.21 -20.67
C GLY A 328 11.72 15.30 -19.63
N VAL A 329 11.10 16.47 -19.81
CA VAL A 329 11.16 17.61 -18.90
C VAL A 329 9.82 17.76 -18.20
N GLN A 330 9.85 18.13 -16.93
CA GLN A 330 8.64 18.46 -16.19
C GLN A 330 8.13 19.86 -16.58
N ASP A 331 7.07 19.91 -17.37
CA ASP A 331 6.52 21.16 -17.89
C ASP A 331 5.28 21.67 -17.11
N PRO A 332 5.05 23.00 -17.07
CA PRO A 332 3.86 23.55 -16.45
C PRO A 332 2.56 23.05 -17.09
N GLY A 333 1.78 22.29 -16.33
CA GLY A 333 0.48 21.74 -16.75
C GLY A 333 0.49 20.23 -16.96
N GLU A 334 1.64 19.59 -16.85
CA GLU A 334 1.76 18.14 -16.86
C GLU A 334 1.27 17.55 -15.53
N PRO A 335 0.30 16.60 -15.58
CA PRO A 335 -0.28 16.06 -14.38
C PRO A 335 0.58 14.96 -13.76
N GLY A 336 0.55 14.85 -12.43
CA GLY A 336 1.11 13.69 -11.73
C GLY A 336 0.35 12.40 -12.00
N ILE A 337 1.02 11.26 -11.91
CA ILE A 337 0.46 9.92 -12.12
C ILE A 337 0.21 9.26 -10.76
N GLU A 338 -1.07 9.02 -10.44
CA GLU A 338 -1.47 8.26 -9.26
C GLU A 338 -1.24 6.75 -9.44
N GLY A 339 -0.82 6.07 -8.37
CA GLY A 339 -0.84 4.60 -8.35
C GLY A 339 0.42 3.93 -8.89
N ALA A 340 1.47 4.68 -9.24
CA ALA A 340 2.77 4.10 -9.57
C ALA A 340 3.37 3.47 -8.30
N THR A 341 3.80 2.21 -8.37
CA THR A 341 4.40 1.50 -7.23
C THR A 341 5.91 1.68 -7.26
N LEU A 342 6.49 2.17 -6.17
CA LEU A 342 7.93 2.42 -6.06
C LEU A 342 8.56 1.57 -4.95
N GLN A 343 9.76 1.11 -5.20
CA GLN A 343 10.60 0.36 -4.27
C GLN A 343 12.02 0.90 -4.32
N ILE A 344 12.70 1.02 -3.18
CA ILE A 344 14.09 1.46 -3.11
C ILE A 344 15.01 0.28 -2.75
N PHE A 345 16.14 0.21 -3.44
CA PHE A 345 17.15 -0.83 -3.31
C PHE A 345 18.52 -0.21 -3.09
N LYS A 346 19.43 -0.96 -2.47
CA LYS A 346 20.85 -0.61 -2.43
C LYS A 346 21.47 -0.83 -3.82
N SER A 347 22.61 -0.19 -4.09
CA SER A 347 23.34 -0.32 -5.36
C SER A 347 23.70 -1.76 -5.74
N ASP A 348 23.82 -2.67 -4.76
CA ASP A 348 24.07 -4.11 -4.96
C ASP A 348 22.81 -4.93 -5.30
N GLY A 349 21.64 -4.29 -5.37
CA GLY A 349 20.34 -4.89 -5.66
C GLY A 349 19.64 -5.52 -4.45
N SER A 350 20.22 -5.45 -3.25
CA SER A 350 19.54 -5.89 -2.02
C SER A 350 18.47 -4.87 -1.58
N PRO A 351 17.44 -5.30 -0.83
CA PRO A 351 16.44 -4.38 -0.30
C PRO A 351 17.08 -3.28 0.57
N ALA A 352 16.65 -2.04 0.39
CA ALA A 352 17.03 -0.96 1.28
C ALA A 352 16.57 -1.24 2.72
N LEU A 353 17.40 -0.85 3.68
CA LEU A 353 17.05 -0.89 5.09
C LEU A 353 16.95 0.52 5.62
N ASP A 354 16.02 0.74 6.55
CA ASP A 354 15.95 1.98 7.32
C ASP A 354 17.17 2.12 8.25
N VAL A 355 17.31 3.29 8.84
CA VAL A 355 18.39 3.65 9.78
C VAL A 355 18.46 2.77 11.04
N LEU A 356 17.42 1.96 11.31
CA LEU A 356 17.35 0.99 12.41
C LEU A 356 17.59 -0.45 11.95
N GLY A 357 17.79 -0.68 10.65
CA GLY A 357 17.97 -2.00 10.04
C GLY A 357 16.67 -2.73 9.70
N GLY A 358 15.52 -2.07 9.78
CA GLY A 358 14.23 -2.57 9.27
C GLY A 358 14.16 -2.47 7.75
N ALA A 359 13.27 -3.22 7.10
CA ALA A 359 13.10 -3.12 5.64
C ALA A 359 12.29 -1.88 5.28
N VAL A 360 12.77 -1.09 4.30
CA VAL A 360 12.01 0.05 3.77
C VAL A 360 10.81 -0.48 2.98
N ALA A 361 9.61 -0.03 3.33
CA ALA A 361 8.39 -0.45 2.66
C ALA A 361 8.29 0.16 1.26
N GLN A 362 7.64 -0.54 0.34
CA GLN A 362 7.25 0.02 -0.95
C GLN A 362 6.23 1.16 -0.75
N VAL A 363 6.28 2.16 -1.62
CA VAL A 363 5.35 3.30 -1.62
C VAL A 363 4.56 3.34 -2.91
N THR A 364 3.51 4.16 -2.93
CA THR A 364 2.69 4.40 -4.11
C THR A 364 2.56 5.91 -4.30
N SER A 365 2.76 6.39 -5.52
CA SER A 365 2.53 7.81 -5.82
C SER A 365 1.08 8.18 -5.53
N ASN A 366 0.89 9.34 -4.91
CA ASN A 366 -0.44 9.81 -4.52
C ASN A 366 -1.21 10.41 -5.71
N ALA A 367 -2.41 10.94 -5.47
CA ALA A 367 -3.26 11.54 -6.50
C ALA A 367 -2.60 12.70 -7.29
N SER A 368 -1.56 13.31 -6.72
CA SER A 368 -0.77 14.35 -7.35
C SER A 368 0.54 13.79 -7.93
N GLY A 369 0.75 12.48 -8.03
CA GLY A 369 2.00 11.89 -8.54
C GLY A 369 3.18 11.94 -7.55
N ILE A 370 2.99 12.48 -6.36
CA ILE A 370 4.09 12.67 -5.39
C ILE A 370 4.37 11.36 -4.64
N TYR A 371 5.65 11.05 -4.44
CA TYR A 371 6.13 9.95 -3.62
C TYR A 371 7.34 10.37 -2.77
N ALA A 372 7.62 9.63 -1.70
CA ALA A 372 8.87 9.74 -0.94
C ALA A 372 9.19 8.45 -0.20
N PHE A 373 10.48 8.15 -0.03
CA PHE A 373 10.99 7.25 0.99
C PHE A 373 11.70 8.05 2.08
N SER A 374 11.53 7.63 3.33
CA SER A 374 12.13 8.29 4.48
C SER A 374 12.89 7.29 5.35
N ALA A 375 13.51 7.77 6.42
CA ALA A 375 14.21 6.96 7.40
C ALA A 375 15.41 6.19 6.83
N LEU A 376 16.03 6.69 5.76
CA LEU A 376 17.13 6.02 5.07
C LEU A 376 18.46 6.25 5.80
N ALA A 377 19.35 5.26 5.70
CA ALA A 377 20.75 5.38 6.10
C ALA A 377 21.61 5.88 4.92
N ASP A 378 22.84 6.30 5.22
CA ASP A 378 23.83 6.64 4.21
C ASP A 378 24.13 5.48 3.25
N GLY A 379 24.54 5.82 2.03
CA GLY A 379 24.99 4.87 1.03
C GLY A 379 24.35 5.05 -0.34
N ASP A 380 24.61 4.07 -1.20
CA ASP A 380 24.24 4.12 -2.61
C ASP A 380 22.92 3.39 -2.86
N TYR A 381 21.99 4.02 -3.55
CA TYR A 381 20.65 3.50 -3.79
C TYR A 381 20.20 3.67 -5.24
N PHE A 382 19.15 2.95 -5.60
CA PHE A 382 18.34 3.23 -6.79
C PHE A 382 16.87 2.96 -6.48
N VAL A 383 15.97 3.63 -7.20
CA VAL A 383 14.53 3.42 -7.09
C VAL A 383 14.04 2.63 -8.29
N ARG A 384 13.23 1.60 -8.03
CA ARG A 384 12.47 0.86 -9.05
C ARG A 384 11.02 1.31 -9.00
N ILE A 385 10.49 1.70 -10.15
CA ILE A 385 9.10 2.10 -10.34
C ILE A 385 8.36 1.11 -11.24
N THR A 386 7.08 0.89 -10.95
CA THR A 386 6.12 0.19 -11.81
C THR A 386 4.95 1.13 -12.04
N PRO A 387 4.83 1.75 -13.23
CA PRO A 387 3.73 2.68 -13.51
C PRO A 387 2.41 1.92 -13.70
N PRO A 388 1.26 2.60 -13.64
CA PRO A 388 -0.01 2.02 -14.08
C PRO A 388 0.06 1.54 -15.54
N ALA A 389 -0.82 0.59 -15.91
CA ALA A 389 -0.85 0.09 -17.28
C ALA A 389 -1.17 1.19 -18.30
N GLY A 390 -0.50 1.18 -19.44
CA GLY A 390 -0.66 2.17 -20.53
C GLY A 390 0.42 3.25 -20.55
N TYR A 391 1.15 3.44 -19.46
CA TYR A 391 2.28 4.35 -19.39
C TYR A 391 3.58 3.67 -19.84
N VAL A 392 4.36 4.40 -20.64
CA VAL A 392 5.73 4.03 -21.03
C VAL A 392 6.68 5.17 -20.66
N PRO A 393 7.97 4.90 -20.38
CA PRO A 393 8.93 5.95 -20.06
C PRO A 393 9.02 6.97 -21.19
N THR A 394 9.19 8.23 -20.82
CA THR A 394 9.55 9.28 -21.78
C THR A 394 10.78 8.92 -22.62
N SER A 395 10.85 9.49 -23.82
CA SER A 395 11.88 9.20 -24.82
C SER A 395 13.23 9.81 -24.48
N ASN A 396 13.25 10.96 -23.79
CA ASN A 396 14.46 11.58 -23.31
C ASN A 396 14.60 11.32 -21.81
N GLN A 397 15.75 10.80 -21.41
CA GLN A 397 16.03 10.46 -20.02
C GLN A 397 17.38 11.07 -19.65
N VAL A 398 17.50 11.47 -18.40
CA VAL A 398 18.73 11.93 -17.78
C VAL A 398 19.04 10.96 -16.64
N PRO A 399 19.66 9.80 -16.93
CA PRO A 399 19.64 8.67 -16.01
C PRO A 399 20.44 8.86 -14.72
N ASP A 400 21.24 9.93 -14.60
CA ASP A 400 22.11 10.21 -13.45
C ASP A 400 21.35 11.07 -12.43
N PRO A 401 20.85 10.51 -11.32
CA PRO A 401 20.04 11.28 -10.37
C PRO A 401 20.89 12.17 -9.44
N ASP A 402 22.22 12.01 -9.43
CA ASP A 402 23.15 12.87 -8.67
C ASP A 402 23.54 14.14 -9.47
N ASP A 403 22.90 14.39 -10.62
CA ASP A 403 23.02 15.68 -11.32
C ASP A 403 22.13 16.78 -10.72
N ASP A 404 21.26 16.39 -9.77
CA ASP A 404 20.40 17.21 -8.94
C ASP A 404 19.44 18.11 -9.75
N VAL A 405 19.01 17.65 -10.93
CA VAL A 405 18.06 18.38 -11.79
C VAL A 405 16.63 17.94 -11.51
N ASP A 406 15.92 18.73 -10.71
CA ASP A 406 14.55 18.50 -10.22
C ASP A 406 13.41 18.57 -11.27
N THR A 407 13.75 18.57 -12.56
CA THR A 407 12.76 18.72 -13.64
C THR A 407 12.99 17.76 -14.78
N ASP A 408 13.78 16.71 -14.59
CA ASP A 408 14.06 15.71 -15.61
C ASP A 408 13.70 14.30 -15.15
N SER A 409 13.72 13.35 -16.08
CA SER A 409 13.41 11.96 -15.74
C SER A 409 14.69 11.16 -15.53
N ASN A 410 14.85 10.60 -14.33
CA ASN A 410 16.05 9.82 -13.98
C ASN A 410 15.95 8.34 -14.32
N ILE A 411 15.02 7.94 -15.20
CA ILE A 411 14.89 6.54 -15.65
C ILE A 411 16.15 6.11 -16.41
N ASP A 412 16.75 5.00 -15.99
CA ASP A 412 17.82 4.29 -16.69
C ASP A 412 17.27 3.01 -17.36
N LEU A 413 16.96 3.11 -18.65
CA LEU A 413 16.52 1.97 -19.45
C LEU A 413 17.58 0.85 -19.56
N SER A 414 18.86 1.12 -19.32
CA SER A 414 19.92 0.11 -19.38
C SER A 414 19.95 -0.80 -18.15
N ARG A 415 19.43 -0.31 -17.02
CA ARG A 415 19.28 -1.05 -15.75
C ARG A 415 17.90 -1.69 -15.61
N SER A 416 16.91 -1.11 -16.28
CA SER A 416 15.51 -1.50 -16.19
C SER A 416 15.27 -2.97 -16.59
N PRO A 417 14.45 -3.73 -15.81
CA PRO A 417 14.01 -5.07 -16.18
C PRO A 417 13.29 -5.12 -17.55
N PRO A 418 13.21 -6.30 -18.21
CA PRO A 418 12.66 -6.41 -19.56
C PRO A 418 11.18 -6.02 -19.72
N THR A 419 10.38 -6.01 -18.66
CA THR A 419 8.94 -5.73 -18.76
C THR A 419 8.37 -5.08 -17.50
N GLY A 420 7.71 -3.94 -17.68
CA GLY A 420 6.71 -3.36 -16.75
C GLY A 420 7.26 -2.62 -15.53
N SER A 421 8.58 -2.64 -15.30
CA SER A 421 9.22 -1.86 -14.24
C SER A 421 10.46 -1.18 -14.79
N TYR A 422 10.79 -0.03 -14.22
CA TYR A 422 11.90 0.83 -14.62
C TYR A 422 12.70 1.21 -13.40
N GLU A 423 13.99 1.49 -13.58
CA GLU A 423 14.91 1.81 -12.50
C GLU A 423 15.58 3.15 -12.77
N THR A 424 15.95 3.87 -11.71
CA THR A 424 16.84 5.01 -11.82
C THR A 424 18.29 4.58 -12.05
N GLY A 425 19.16 5.54 -12.36
CA GLY A 425 20.58 5.42 -12.03
C GLY A 425 20.82 5.25 -10.53
N ILE A 426 22.09 5.07 -10.15
CA ILE A 426 22.48 5.00 -8.75
C ILE A 426 22.73 6.42 -8.25
N PHE A 427 22.14 6.78 -7.12
CA PHE A 427 22.40 8.03 -6.40
C PHE A 427 23.00 7.72 -5.03
N THR A 428 23.71 8.69 -4.45
CA THR A 428 24.52 8.48 -3.23
C THR A 428 24.13 9.42 -2.12
N PHE A 429 23.60 8.89 -1.01
CA PHE A 429 23.38 9.70 0.18
C PHE A 429 24.68 10.02 0.91
N ALA A 430 24.96 11.32 1.03
CA ALA A 430 26.02 11.84 1.85
C ALA A 430 25.54 13.01 2.72
N GLY A 431 25.98 13.03 3.99
CA GLY A 431 25.41 13.93 4.98
C GLY A 431 25.64 15.41 4.66
N ASN A 432 24.55 16.18 4.64
CA ASN A 432 24.50 17.62 4.35
C ASN A 432 25.00 18.00 2.95
N THR A 433 24.88 17.11 1.96
CA THR A 433 25.30 17.37 0.58
C THR A 433 24.21 17.20 -0.46
N GLU A 434 23.02 16.77 -0.05
CA GLU A 434 21.88 16.62 -0.97
C GLU A 434 21.42 18.00 -1.49
N PRO A 435 20.70 18.04 -2.63
CA PRO A 435 20.14 19.28 -3.19
C PRO A 435 19.30 20.07 -2.19
N THR A 436 19.10 21.35 -2.48
CA THR A 436 18.32 22.24 -1.59
C THR A 436 17.53 23.22 -2.45
N GLY A 437 16.30 23.55 -2.03
CA GLY A 437 15.49 24.54 -2.71
C GLY A 437 14.99 24.09 -4.09
N GLU A 438 14.63 22.82 -4.18
CA GLU A 438 13.95 22.13 -5.27
C GLU A 438 12.70 22.92 -5.71
N SER A 439 12.58 23.14 -7.02
CA SER A 439 11.56 23.99 -7.64
C SER A 439 10.42 23.22 -8.31
N GLY A 440 10.62 21.94 -8.55
CA GLY A 440 9.72 20.96 -9.11
C GLY A 440 8.62 20.54 -8.14
N ILE A 441 7.61 19.87 -8.67
CA ILE A 441 6.45 19.43 -7.88
C ILE A 441 6.89 18.38 -6.86
N GLY A 442 6.63 18.64 -5.58
CA GLY A 442 7.02 17.74 -4.49
C GLY A 442 8.42 18.00 -3.93
N GLY A 443 9.15 18.98 -4.48
CA GLY A 443 10.44 19.45 -3.98
C GLY A 443 10.43 19.89 -2.52
N THR A 444 9.29 20.37 -2.00
CA THR A 444 9.21 20.88 -0.62
C THR A 444 8.95 19.80 0.45
N GLN A 445 9.11 18.51 0.12
CA GLN A 445 8.76 17.41 1.03
C GLN A 445 9.71 17.30 2.23
N ASP A 446 10.91 17.86 2.10
CA ASP A 446 12.01 17.80 3.05
C ASP A 446 12.55 19.18 3.44
N ASP A 447 11.85 20.29 3.16
CA ASP A 447 12.19 21.68 3.58
C ASP A 447 12.69 21.83 5.04
N VAL A 448 12.29 20.91 5.93
CA VAL A 448 12.72 20.89 7.33
C VAL A 448 14.18 20.44 7.48
N ASP A 449 14.63 19.50 6.63
CA ASP A 449 15.99 18.93 6.53
C ASP A 449 16.48 18.89 5.07
N ASP A 450 16.39 20.03 4.39
CA ASP A 450 16.61 20.21 2.96
C ASP A 450 17.94 19.60 2.48
N ASN A 451 18.99 19.63 3.31
CA ASN A 451 20.31 19.15 2.93
C ASN A 451 20.57 17.64 3.18
N ASN A 452 19.56 16.90 3.64
CA ASN A 452 19.62 15.44 3.86
C ASN A 452 18.46 14.71 3.16
N GLY A 453 17.72 15.37 2.28
CA GLY A 453 16.81 14.71 1.37
C GLY A 453 17.14 15.08 -0.07
N ASN A 454 16.91 14.12 -0.98
CA ASN A 454 17.07 14.36 -2.40
C ASN A 454 15.67 14.30 -3.04
N MET A 455 15.10 15.47 -3.32
CA MET A 455 13.79 15.56 -3.95
C MET A 455 13.86 15.73 -5.46
N THR A 456 15.01 15.47 -6.10
CA THR A 456 15.19 15.60 -7.54
C THR A 456 15.13 14.28 -8.29
N VAL A 457 14.75 13.17 -7.63
CA VAL A 457 14.64 11.84 -8.26
C VAL A 457 13.23 11.64 -8.81
N ASP A 458 13.03 11.96 -10.09
CA ASP A 458 11.72 12.01 -10.72
C ASP A 458 11.55 11.03 -11.89
N PHE A 459 10.29 10.75 -12.23
CA PHE A 459 9.92 9.78 -13.25
C PHE A 459 8.89 10.30 -14.26
N GLY A 460 9.35 10.53 -15.49
CA GLY A 460 8.53 10.93 -16.62
C GLY A 460 8.01 9.72 -17.38
N PHE A 461 6.70 9.67 -17.57
CA PHE A 461 6.02 8.69 -18.41
C PHE A 461 5.07 9.40 -19.35
N TYR A 462 4.85 8.84 -20.53
CA TYR A 462 3.75 9.28 -21.38
C TYR A 462 2.84 8.09 -21.70
N ILE A 463 1.60 8.39 -22.05
CA ILE A 463 0.70 7.41 -22.64
C ILE A 463 1.03 7.36 -24.13
N VAL A 464 1.38 6.18 -24.65
CA VAL A 464 1.42 6.01 -26.11
C VAL A 464 0.00 6.24 -26.62
N PRO A 465 -0.24 7.26 -27.46
CA PRO A 465 -1.57 7.52 -27.96
C PRO A 465 -2.16 6.30 -28.66
N ASP A 466 -3.48 6.19 -28.60
CA ASP A 466 -4.22 5.25 -29.41
C ASP A 466 -4.55 5.95 -30.75
N ASP A 467 -4.62 5.18 -31.82
CA ASP A 467 -5.23 5.58 -33.08
C ASP A 467 -6.65 4.97 -33.14
N PHE A 468 -7.63 5.78 -33.52
CA PHE A 468 -9.06 5.45 -33.51
C PHE A 468 -9.70 5.50 -34.90
N GLY A 469 -10.51 4.48 -35.21
CA GLY A 469 -11.38 4.54 -36.38
C GLY A 469 -12.42 5.67 -36.31
N ASP A 470 -12.53 6.41 -37.41
CA ASP A 470 -13.10 7.75 -37.50
C ASP A 470 -14.53 7.79 -38.10
N PHE A 471 -15.06 6.64 -38.56
CA PHE A 471 -16.42 6.59 -39.09
C PHE A 471 -17.46 6.56 -37.97
N SER A 472 -18.26 7.62 -37.90
CA SER A 472 -19.32 7.81 -36.89
C SER A 472 -20.45 6.78 -36.92
N GLY A 473 -20.56 5.96 -37.98
CA GLY A 473 -21.52 4.88 -38.06
C GLY A 473 -21.14 3.62 -37.28
N PHE A 474 -19.90 3.53 -36.77
CA PHE A 474 -19.40 2.38 -36.02
C PHE A 474 -19.11 2.70 -34.56
N ALA A 475 -19.21 1.67 -33.71
CA ALA A 475 -18.65 1.75 -32.36
C ALA A 475 -17.12 1.87 -32.41
N ASP A 476 -16.54 2.43 -31.36
CA ASP A 476 -15.09 2.72 -31.28
C ASP A 476 -14.25 1.46 -31.45
N ALA A 477 -13.16 1.59 -32.20
CA ALA A 477 -12.04 0.66 -32.21
C ALA A 477 -10.77 1.49 -32.09
N SER A 478 -9.80 0.99 -31.32
CA SER A 478 -8.52 1.67 -31.16
C SER A 478 -7.35 0.69 -31.19
N SER A 479 -6.19 1.16 -31.61
CA SER A 479 -4.92 0.44 -31.50
C SER A 479 -3.85 1.39 -30.99
N THR A 480 -2.92 0.91 -30.18
CA THR A 480 -1.79 1.73 -29.74
C THR A 480 -0.89 2.03 -30.93
N VAL A 481 -0.63 3.32 -31.18
CA VAL A 481 0.09 3.82 -32.35
C VAL A 481 1.48 3.20 -32.48
N SER A 482 1.91 2.91 -33.71
CA SER A 482 3.23 2.37 -33.99
C SER A 482 3.86 2.86 -35.29
N SER A 483 5.04 3.46 -35.19
CA SER A 483 5.87 3.75 -36.37
C SER A 483 6.34 2.51 -37.13
N SER A 484 6.24 1.32 -36.51
CA SER A 484 6.72 0.05 -37.08
C SER A 484 5.60 -0.85 -37.63
N VAL A 485 4.35 -0.56 -37.30
CA VAL A 485 3.18 -1.35 -37.70
C VAL A 485 2.09 -0.38 -38.12
N LYS A 486 1.89 -0.24 -39.42
CA LYS A 486 0.97 0.74 -39.97
C LYS A 486 0.31 0.29 -41.26
N LEU A 487 -0.89 0.80 -41.51
CA LEU A 487 -1.43 0.85 -42.86
C LEU A 487 -0.77 2.04 -43.56
N GLY A 488 -0.71 2.00 -44.89
CA GLY A 488 -0.21 3.16 -45.60
C GLY A 488 1.31 3.46 -45.55
N VAL A 489 1.66 4.69 -45.90
CA VAL A 489 3.03 5.23 -45.92
C VAL A 489 3.22 6.46 -45.05
N ALA A 490 2.16 7.23 -44.78
CA ALA A 490 2.12 8.30 -43.78
C ALA A 490 2.47 7.77 -42.37
N ALA A 491 2.82 8.69 -41.46
CA ALA A 491 2.98 8.31 -40.06
C ALA A 491 1.59 8.23 -39.45
N THR A 492 1.31 7.15 -38.73
CA THR A 492 0.05 7.01 -38.01
C THR A 492 -0.15 8.20 -37.09
N ASP A 493 -1.28 8.89 -37.16
CA ASP A 493 -1.59 9.91 -36.19
C ASP A 493 -2.16 9.31 -34.90
N ALA A 494 -2.52 10.17 -33.97
CA ALA A 494 -2.49 9.83 -32.55
C ALA A 494 -3.54 10.65 -31.83
N GLU A 495 -4.57 10.00 -31.31
CA GLU A 495 -5.65 10.66 -30.62
C GLU A 495 -5.72 10.25 -29.14
N SER A 496 -6.04 11.22 -28.31
CA SER A 496 -6.42 10.94 -26.92
C SER A 496 -7.90 10.51 -26.79
N ALA A 497 -8.69 10.70 -27.86
CA ALA A 497 -10.10 10.34 -27.93
C ALA A 497 -10.59 10.24 -29.40
N PRO A 498 -11.61 9.42 -29.71
CA PRO A 498 -12.09 9.27 -31.08
C PRO A 498 -12.63 10.57 -31.68
N VAL A 499 -12.15 10.95 -32.87
CA VAL A 499 -12.64 12.10 -33.65
C VAL A 499 -13.36 11.56 -34.88
N LYS A 500 -14.70 11.75 -34.97
CA LYS A 500 -15.50 11.01 -35.96
C LYS A 500 -16.42 11.86 -36.80
N ASN A 501 -16.67 11.42 -38.04
CA ASN A 501 -17.71 11.99 -38.89
C ASN A 501 -18.38 10.94 -39.81
N SER A 502 -19.38 11.34 -40.61
CA SER A 502 -20.12 10.43 -41.50
C SER A 502 -19.41 10.15 -42.84
N SER A 503 -18.31 10.83 -43.11
CA SER A 503 -17.51 10.69 -44.32
C SER A 503 -16.28 9.81 -44.11
N ALA A 504 -15.99 9.41 -42.86
CA ALA A 504 -14.71 8.83 -42.47
C ALA A 504 -13.55 9.77 -42.88
N THR A 505 -13.60 11.00 -42.35
CA THR A 505 -12.55 12.03 -42.54
C THR A 505 -12.34 12.89 -41.26
N GLY A 506 -12.60 12.34 -40.08
CA GLY A 506 -12.79 13.06 -38.82
C GLY A 506 -11.49 13.66 -38.29
N ASP A 507 -10.48 12.82 -38.24
CA ASP A 507 -9.07 13.01 -37.91
C ASP A 507 -8.24 13.60 -39.06
N ASP A 508 -8.65 13.49 -40.34
CA ASP A 508 -7.98 14.16 -41.48
C ASP A 508 -7.73 15.67 -41.25
N THR A 509 -8.56 16.29 -40.41
CA THR A 509 -8.51 17.73 -40.09
C THR A 509 -7.85 18.05 -38.76
N ASN A 510 -7.55 17.04 -37.95
CA ASN A 510 -6.97 17.12 -36.61
C ASN A 510 -5.68 16.30 -36.50
N GLY A 511 -4.81 16.32 -37.51
CA GLY A 511 -3.62 15.49 -37.50
C GLY A 511 -2.94 15.42 -38.86
N THR A 512 -2.34 14.28 -39.16
CA THR A 512 -1.80 13.94 -40.47
C THR A 512 -2.72 12.89 -41.08
N ASP A 513 -3.43 13.23 -42.16
CA ASP A 513 -4.22 12.27 -42.99
C ASP A 513 -3.35 11.05 -43.32
N ASP A 514 -3.60 9.96 -42.59
CA ASP A 514 -2.86 8.70 -42.63
C ASP A 514 -3.70 7.56 -43.21
N GLU A 515 -4.94 7.82 -43.61
CA GLU A 515 -5.87 7.00 -44.41
C GLU A 515 -5.40 6.76 -45.86
N ASP A 516 -4.09 6.66 -46.06
CA ASP A 516 -3.44 6.43 -47.35
C ASP A 516 -3.21 4.93 -47.64
N GLY A 517 -3.57 4.05 -46.71
CA GLY A 517 -3.39 2.61 -46.79
C GLY A 517 -4.38 1.87 -47.66
N VAL A 518 -5.61 2.35 -47.83
CA VAL A 518 -6.70 1.58 -48.44
C VAL A 518 -7.21 2.22 -49.73
N SER A 519 -7.42 1.39 -50.75
CA SER A 519 -8.04 1.80 -52.01
C SER A 519 -8.99 0.76 -52.57
N PHE A 520 -10.27 1.12 -52.72
CA PHE A 520 -11.31 0.22 -53.25
C PHE A 520 -11.31 0.15 -54.77
N GLY A 521 -11.41 -1.08 -55.30
CA GLY A 521 -11.82 -1.32 -56.67
C GLY A 521 -13.33 -1.11 -56.87
N ALA A 522 -13.85 -1.42 -58.06
CA ALA A 522 -15.28 -1.36 -58.30
C ALA A 522 -16.03 -2.42 -57.47
N LEU A 523 -16.91 -1.97 -56.58
CA LEU A 523 -17.79 -2.85 -55.80
C LEU A 523 -19.19 -2.84 -56.42
N VAL A 524 -19.66 -4.00 -56.88
CA VAL A 524 -20.96 -4.16 -57.53
C VAL A 524 -21.71 -5.30 -56.86
N GLN A 525 -22.98 -5.08 -56.50
CA GLN A 525 -23.83 -6.10 -55.89
C GLN A 525 -23.77 -7.44 -56.64
N GLY A 526 -23.48 -8.51 -55.91
CA GLY A 526 -23.43 -9.88 -56.43
C GLY A 526 -22.19 -10.22 -57.26
N GLN A 527 -21.21 -9.32 -57.34
CA GLN A 527 -19.95 -9.54 -58.06
C GLN A 527 -18.77 -9.70 -57.08
N THR A 528 -17.64 -10.18 -57.60
CA THR A 528 -16.37 -10.16 -56.86
C THR A 528 -15.83 -8.74 -56.81
N GLY A 529 -15.71 -8.19 -55.61
CA GLY A 529 -15.03 -6.93 -55.32
C GLY A 529 -13.55 -7.15 -55.01
N ALA A 530 -12.79 -6.05 -54.99
CA ALA A 530 -11.40 -6.05 -54.60
C ALA A 530 -11.05 -4.78 -53.81
N VAL A 531 -10.17 -4.92 -52.83
CA VAL A 531 -9.54 -3.81 -52.11
C VAL A 531 -8.03 -3.96 -52.17
N THR A 532 -7.36 -2.85 -52.37
CA THR A 532 -5.91 -2.73 -52.36
C THR A 532 -5.50 -2.15 -51.01
N VAL A 533 -4.61 -2.84 -50.29
CA VAL A 533 -4.14 -2.41 -48.96
C VAL A 533 -2.62 -2.27 -48.98
N THR A 534 -2.11 -1.09 -48.68
CA THR A 534 -0.71 -0.80 -48.38
C THR A 534 -0.51 -0.94 -46.89
N ARG A 535 0.56 -1.63 -46.47
CA ARG A 535 0.81 -1.96 -45.06
C ARG A 535 2.27 -2.27 -44.83
N SER A 536 2.72 -2.07 -43.61
CA SER A 536 4.08 -2.42 -43.20
C SER A 536 4.14 -3.02 -41.79
N ASN A 537 5.09 -3.94 -41.60
CA ASN A 537 5.47 -4.50 -40.32
C ASN A 537 6.99 -4.59 -40.26
N SER A 538 7.65 -3.60 -39.67
CA SER A 538 9.07 -3.61 -39.33
C SER A 538 9.34 -4.02 -37.89
N SER A 539 8.31 -4.39 -37.12
CA SER A 539 8.45 -4.87 -35.75
C SER A 539 9.12 -6.26 -35.67
N ALA A 540 9.54 -6.66 -34.47
CA ALA A 540 10.19 -7.94 -34.25
C ALA A 540 9.23 -9.16 -34.27
N SER A 541 7.91 -8.93 -34.29
CA SER A 541 6.88 -9.98 -34.21
C SER A 541 5.92 -9.94 -35.40
N ALA A 542 5.21 -11.05 -35.63
CA ALA A 542 4.13 -11.07 -36.62
C ALA A 542 2.93 -10.25 -36.13
N VAL A 543 2.26 -9.55 -37.05
CA VAL A 543 1.03 -8.80 -36.82
C VAL A 543 -0.08 -9.32 -37.73
N TYR A 544 -1.31 -8.85 -37.54
CA TYR A 544 -2.49 -9.40 -38.18
C TYR A 544 -3.35 -8.31 -38.80
N LEU A 545 -3.68 -8.46 -40.08
CA LEU A 545 -4.60 -7.59 -40.82
C LEU A 545 -6.00 -8.20 -40.85
N SER A 546 -7.00 -7.43 -40.45
CA SER A 546 -8.43 -7.76 -40.58
C SER A 546 -9.20 -6.56 -41.14
N ALA A 547 -10.29 -6.82 -41.88
CA ALA A 547 -11.10 -5.75 -42.43
C ALA A 547 -12.56 -6.17 -42.60
N TRP A 548 -13.46 -5.19 -42.49
CA TRP A 548 -14.91 -5.35 -42.57
C TRP A 548 -15.56 -4.28 -43.44
N ILE A 549 -16.69 -4.61 -44.06
CA ILE A 549 -17.58 -3.67 -44.76
C ILE A 549 -19.00 -3.90 -44.24
N ASP A 550 -19.67 -2.83 -43.78
CA ASP A 550 -21.09 -2.86 -43.38
C ASP A 550 -21.98 -2.90 -44.64
N PHE A 551 -22.04 -4.07 -45.27
CA PHE A 551 -22.77 -4.24 -46.53
C PHE A 551 -24.26 -3.94 -46.38
N ASN A 552 -24.82 -4.10 -45.19
CA ASN A 552 -26.25 -3.94 -44.95
C ASN A 552 -26.61 -2.54 -44.39
N ASN A 553 -25.59 -1.72 -44.12
CA ASN A 553 -25.64 -0.34 -43.65
C ASN A 553 -26.44 -0.17 -42.35
N ASN A 554 -26.25 -1.08 -41.38
CA ASN A 554 -26.91 -1.05 -40.07
C ASN A 554 -26.01 -0.55 -38.93
N GLY A 555 -24.76 -0.22 -39.20
CA GLY A 555 -23.75 0.22 -38.22
C GLY A 555 -23.09 -0.91 -37.42
N SER A 556 -23.38 -2.17 -37.75
CA SER A 556 -22.71 -3.35 -37.19
C SER A 556 -21.68 -3.88 -38.19
N LEU A 557 -20.56 -4.36 -37.67
CA LEU A 557 -19.52 -5.05 -38.45
C LEU A 557 -19.39 -6.53 -38.03
N SER A 558 -20.25 -6.97 -37.11
CA SER A 558 -20.24 -8.33 -36.57
C SER A 558 -21.19 -9.25 -37.32
N ASP A 559 -21.90 -8.78 -38.34
CA ASP A 559 -22.83 -9.62 -39.09
C ASP A 559 -22.07 -10.60 -39.99
N SER A 560 -22.70 -11.76 -40.21
CA SER A 560 -22.11 -12.80 -41.04
C SER A 560 -21.96 -12.32 -42.48
N GLY A 561 -20.73 -12.36 -43.00
CA GLY A 561 -20.40 -11.97 -44.38
C GLY A 561 -19.84 -10.55 -44.53
N GLU A 562 -19.70 -9.80 -43.43
CA GLU A 562 -19.14 -8.44 -43.45
C GLU A 562 -17.63 -8.40 -43.27
N GLN A 563 -17.03 -9.44 -42.67
CA GLN A 563 -15.58 -9.57 -42.59
C GLN A 563 -15.00 -9.98 -43.95
N ILE A 564 -14.31 -9.06 -44.61
CA ILE A 564 -13.73 -9.24 -45.95
C ILE A 564 -12.26 -9.67 -45.92
N ILE A 565 -11.54 -9.37 -44.83
CA ILE A 565 -10.18 -9.86 -44.56
C ILE A 565 -10.19 -10.43 -43.15
N SER A 566 -9.86 -11.72 -43.02
CA SER A 566 -9.91 -12.44 -41.74
C SER A 566 -8.50 -12.80 -41.29
N ASN A 567 -7.93 -12.01 -40.38
CA ASN A 567 -6.73 -12.32 -39.60
C ASN A 567 -5.52 -12.77 -40.44
N VAL A 568 -5.18 -12.00 -41.48
CA VAL A 568 -4.02 -12.27 -42.33
C VAL A 568 -2.74 -11.95 -41.58
N SER A 569 -1.91 -12.95 -41.30
CA SER A 569 -0.63 -12.76 -40.61
C SER A 569 0.43 -12.11 -41.53
N LEU A 570 1.09 -11.08 -41.02
CA LEU A 570 2.16 -10.32 -41.68
C LEU A 570 3.45 -10.53 -40.88
N SER A 571 4.40 -11.26 -41.46
CA SER A 571 5.71 -11.53 -40.82
C SER A 571 6.54 -10.24 -40.65
N PRO A 572 7.50 -10.22 -39.71
CA PRO A 572 8.51 -9.16 -39.62
C PRO A 572 9.17 -8.87 -40.98
N GLY A 573 9.33 -7.59 -41.31
CA GLY A 573 9.88 -7.10 -42.58
C GLY A 573 8.89 -7.04 -43.75
N THR A 574 7.60 -7.31 -43.53
CA THR A 574 6.58 -7.16 -44.58
C THR A 574 6.40 -5.68 -44.91
N SER A 575 6.43 -5.32 -46.20
CA SER A 575 6.14 -3.96 -46.67
C SER A 575 5.60 -4.00 -48.10
N GLY A 576 4.67 -3.09 -48.40
CA GLY A 576 4.13 -2.87 -49.73
C GLY A 576 2.64 -3.17 -49.84
N THR A 577 2.16 -3.22 -51.08
CA THR A 577 0.74 -3.30 -51.39
C THR A 577 0.32 -4.71 -51.81
N ALA A 578 -0.88 -5.14 -51.44
CA ALA A 578 -1.53 -6.30 -52.05
C ALA A 578 -3.04 -6.15 -52.15
N ILE A 579 -3.60 -6.96 -53.04
CA ILE A 579 -5.01 -6.96 -53.40
C ILE A 579 -5.70 -8.12 -52.71
N TYR A 580 -6.80 -7.82 -52.03
CA TYR A 580 -7.70 -8.80 -51.42
C TYR A 580 -9.03 -8.79 -52.18
N THR A 581 -9.50 -9.97 -52.56
CA THR A 581 -10.78 -10.14 -53.27
C THR A 581 -11.81 -10.75 -52.35
N PHE A 582 -13.06 -10.31 -52.49
CA PHE A 582 -14.18 -10.75 -51.66
C PHE A 582 -15.48 -10.71 -52.47
N ALA A 583 -16.50 -11.42 -52.00
CA ALA A 583 -17.83 -11.38 -52.62
C ALA A 583 -18.60 -10.18 -52.09
N VAL A 584 -19.15 -9.35 -52.98
CA VAL A 584 -20.12 -8.31 -52.60
C VAL A 584 -21.51 -8.95 -52.55
N PRO A 585 -22.21 -8.93 -51.40
CA PRO A 585 -23.53 -9.54 -51.28
C PRO A 585 -24.53 -8.98 -52.30
N THR A 586 -25.42 -9.83 -52.80
CA THR A 586 -26.49 -9.40 -53.75
C THR A 586 -27.48 -8.42 -53.12
N ASN A 587 -27.63 -8.49 -51.80
CA ASN A 587 -28.48 -7.63 -50.97
C ASN A 587 -27.71 -6.48 -50.30
N ALA A 588 -26.44 -6.25 -50.66
CA ALA A 588 -25.69 -5.11 -50.13
C ALA A 588 -26.41 -3.79 -50.46
N VAL A 589 -26.39 -2.81 -49.57
CA VAL A 589 -26.97 -1.49 -49.80
C VAL A 589 -26.12 -0.75 -50.84
N ALA A 590 -26.77 -0.25 -51.90
CA ALA A 590 -26.09 0.56 -52.91
C ALA A 590 -25.87 1.99 -52.38
N GLY A 591 -24.72 2.58 -52.69
CA GLY A 591 -24.27 3.86 -52.12
C GLY A 591 -22.97 3.71 -51.34
N GLY A 592 -22.60 4.75 -50.59
CA GLY A 592 -21.48 4.69 -49.65
C GLY A 592 -21.90 3.95 -48.37
N VAL A 593 -21.13 2.93 -47.99
CA VAL A 593 -21.26 2.22 -46.72
C VAL A 593 -19.91 2.25 -45.99
N GLY A 594 -19.93 2.16 -44.66
CA GLY A 594 -18.69 2.18 -43.89
C GLY A 594 -17.86 0.90 -44.07
N ALA A 595 -16.55 1.03 -43.95
CA ALA A 595 -15.58 -0.06 -43.92
C ALA A 595 -14.53 0.23 -42.84
N ARG A 596 -13.99 -0.82 -42.22
CA ARG A 596 -12.93 -0.72 -41.19
C ARG A 596 -11.78 -1.65 -41.52
N PHE A 597 -10.56 -1.17 -41.36
CA PHE A 597 -9.33 -1.92 -41.51
C PHE A 597 -8.58 -1.87 -40.19
N ARG A 598 -8.01 -3.00 -39.78
CA ARG A 598 -7.21 -3.10 -38.56
C ARG A 598 -5.95 -3.89 -38.84
N ILE A 599 -4.79 -3.28 -38.63
CA ILE A 599 -3.53 -3.99 -38.47
C ILE A 599 -3.20 -4.01 -36.98
N SER A 600 -2.97 -5.18 -36.38
CA SER A 600 -2.81 -5.30 -34.94
C SER A 600 -1.83 -6.38 -34.55
N SER A 601 -1.11 -6.19 -33.45
CA SER A 601 -0.30 -7.24 -32.80
C SER A 601 -1.16 -8.36 -32.18
N ILE A 602 -2.47 -8.15 -32.02
CA ILE A 602 -3.42 -9.16 -31.52
C ILE A 602 -4.01 -9.97 -32.67
N SER A 603 -3.97 -11.30 -32.54
CA SER A 603 -4.62 -12.19 -33.50
C SER A 603 -6.14 -12.14 -33.37
N ASN A 604 -6.85 -12.09 -34.50
CA ASN A 604 -8.31 -12.00 -34.59
C ASN A 604 -8.89 -10.82 -33.78
N PRO A 605 -8.46 -9.57 -34.07
CA PRO A 605 -9.04 -8.42 -33.40
C PRO A 605 -10.53 -8.33 -33.70
N ALA A 606 -11.33 -7.97 -32.69
CA ALA A 606 -12.74 -7.65 -32.90
C ALA A 606 -12.88 -6.38 -33.76
N PRO A 607 -14.00 -6.17 -34.46
CA PRO A 607 -14.21 -4.93 -35.23
C PRO A 607 -14.35 -3.68 -34.34
N THR A 608 -14.54 -3.85 -33.03
CA THR A 608 -14.73 -2.79 -32.04
C THR A 608 -13.86 -3.05 -30.81
N GLY A 609 -13.54 -2.00 -30.04
CA GLY A 609 -12.70 -2.03 -28.85
C GLY A 609 -11.20 -1.96 -29.16
N ALA A 610 -10.41 -1.75 -28.10
CA ALA A 610 -8.96 -1.70 -28.17
C ALA A 610 -8.36 -3.04 -28.62
N ALA A 611 -7.38 -3.03 -29.52
CA ALA A 611 -6.67 -4.25 -29.91
C ALA A 611 -5.20 -3.99 -30.24
N GLY A 612 -4.35 -4.15 -29.23
CA GLY A 612 -2.90 -4.25 -29.39
C GLY A 612 -2.25 -3.01 -30.00
N VAL A 613 -1.08 -3.24 -30.58
CA VAL A 613 -0.25 -2.24 -31.24
C VAL A 613 -0.50 -2.31 -32.75
N GLY A 614 -0.74 -1.18 -33.39
CA GLY A 614 -1.00 -1.08 -34.82
C GLY A 614 -1.91 0.11 -35.13
N GLU A 615 -2.83 -0.07 -36.09
CA GLU A 615 -3.59 1.04 -36.67
C GLU A 615 -5.03 0.60 -37.09
N VAL A 616 -5.96 1.56 -37.13
CA VAL A 616 -7.40 1.44 -37.37
C VAL A 616 -7.87 2.52 -38.36
N GLU A 617 -7.73 2.27 -39.67
CA GLU A 617 -8.36 3.13 -40.68
C GLU A 617 -9.84 2.78 -40.90
N ASP A 618 -10.71 3.78 -40.95
CA ASP A 618 -12.10 3.67 -41.41
C ASP A 618 -12.29 4.35 -42.78
N HIS A 619 -13.22 3.85 -43.60
CA HIS A 619 -13.40 4.33 -44.97
C HIS A 619 -14.85 4.26 -45.43
N ILE A 620 -15.20 5.01 -46.48
CA ILE A 620 -16.47 4.85 -47.21
C ILE A 620 -16.27 4.01 -48.47
N ALA A 621 -16.84 2.81 -48.47
CA ALA A 621 -16.87 1.91 -49.62
C ALA A 621 -18.10 2.21 -50.50
N ALA A 622 -17.88 2.57 -51.76
CA ALA A 622 -18.96 2.86 -52.71
C ALA A 622 -19.44 1.60 -53.45
N ILE A 623 -20.67 1.17 -53.19
CA ILE A 623 -21.30 -0.01 -53.79
C ILE A 623 -22.28 0.40 -54.90
N ALA A 624 -22.03 -0.07 -56.12
CA ALA A 624 -22.93 0.11 -57.25
C ALA A 624 -24.00 -1.00 -57.32
N PRO A 625 -25.24 -0.67 -57.74
CA PRO A 625 -26.26 -1.68 -57.94
C PRO A 625 -25.93 -2.59 -59.12
N SER A 626 -26.39 -3.83 -59.05
CA SER A 626 -26.29 -4.75 -60.19
C SER A 626 -27.27 -4.32 -61.29
N LEU A 627 -26.77 -3.74 -62.37
CA LEU A 627 -27.58 -3.40 -63.54
C LEU A 627 -27.57 -4.56 -64.54
N SER A 628 -28.75 -5.07 -64.88
CA SER A 628 -28.93 -6.06 -65.94
C SER A 628 -29.85 -5.52 -67.04
N ILE A 629 -29.50 -5.77 -68.30
CA ILE A 629 -30.33 -5.44 -69.46
C ILE A 629 -30.64 -6.71 -70.24
N GLY A 630 -31.93 -7.00 -70.42
CA GLY A 630 -32.39 -8.19 -71.15
C GLY A 630 -33.80 -8.63 -70.75
N ASN A 631 -34.54 -9.20 -71.70
CA ASN A 631 -35.91 -9.68 -71.52
C ASN A 631 -36.10 -10.93 -72.39
N LEU A 632 -36.24 -10.76 -73.70
CA LEU A 632 -36.53 -11.82 -74.64
C LEU A 632 -36.05 -11.39 -76.01
N VAL A 633 -35.20 -12.20 -76.63
CA VAL A 633 -34.98 -12.15 -78.08
C VAL A 633 -36.11 -12.96 -78.71
N TRP A 634 -36.92 -12.32 -79.55
CA TRP A 634 -38.06 -12.96 -80.23
C TRP A 634 -37.85 -12.94 -81.74
N ASN A 635 -38.45 -13.91 -82.44
CA ASN A 635 -38.44 -13.97 -83.90
C ASN A 635 -39.64 -13.20 -84.45
N ASP A 636 -39.39 -12.17 -85.26
CA ASP A 636 -40.44 -11.38 -85.90
C ASP A 636 -40.90 -12.06 -87.19
N VAL A 637 -42.06 -12.74 -87.11
CA VAL A 637 -42.55 -13.60 -88.19
C VAL A 637 -43.21 -12.79 -89.32
N ASN A 638 -43.77 -11.60 -89.03
CA ASN A 638 -44.40 -10.72 -90.04
C ASN A 638 -43.54 -9.52 -90.46
N ASN A 639 -42.33 -9.38 -89.91
CA ASN A 639 -41.38 -8.28 -90.17
C ASN A 639 -41.94 -6.88 -89.86
N ASN A 640 -42.88 -6.74 -88.91
CA ASN A 640 -43.46 -5.44 -88.55
C ASN A 640 -42.66 -4.69 -87.46
N GLY A 641 -41.68 -5.33 -86.83
CA GLY A 641 -40.87 -4.80 -85.74
C GLY A 641 -41.61 -4.67 -84.40
N VAL A 642 -42.77 -5.30 -84.25
CA VAL A 642 -43.65 -5.25 -83.05
C VAL A 642 -43.73 -6.64 -82.43
N LYS A 643 -43.48 -6.73 -81.12
CA LYS A 643 -43.60 -7.99 -80.38
C LYS A 643 -45.07 -8.40 -80.27
N ASP A 644 -45.53 -9.23 -81.19
CA ASP A 644 -46.88 -9.80 -81.24
C ASP A 644 -46.83 -11.31 -81.51
N VAL A 645 -48.00 -11.92 -81.76
CA VAL A 645 -48.13 -13.39 -81.90
C VAL A 645 -47.75 -13.89 -83.30
N GLY A 646 -47.26 -13.01 -84.16
CA GLY A 646 -46.95 -13.29 -85.56
C GLY A 646 -47.77 -12.46 -86.52
#